data_AF-A0A2E5DYD9-F1
#
_entry.id   AF-A0A2E5DYD9-F1
#
_cell.length_a   1.000
_cell.length_b   1.000
_cell.length_c   1.000
_cell.angle_alpha   90.00
_cell.angle_beta   90.00
_cell.angle_gamma   90.00
#
_symmetry.space_group_name_H-M   'P 1'
#
loop_
_entity.id
_entity.type
_entity.pdbx_description
1 polymer ?
#
loop_
_entity_poly.entity_id
_entity_poly.type
_entity_poly.pdbx_seq_one_letter_code
_entity_poly.pdbx_strand_id
1 'polypeptide(L)'
;MIKLCLYGLAIPLMTAVAAAETHTIVVDETSITPDTLEVAPGDTIFFDSVCATTVSTGIPCLFDGLLSGTSYPPFCGDFQWDIPALPSIELPIFARGFSEDCNDNRTAVITIINGATITVPGDYATIGDAIAAAASGDRIQIAAGVYFEHDLLIDKTITLQGETNPDGSPGVKIDAQQQGRVLELVGGGPAPGEPGLSILDNLIITGGDVDGNGGGVFINNCSPIFRNCIIVENTCTGMGGGVHARRAAEGSPWINARPTFANSTIRDNQSVDGGGLYFHGDEFESGCNPELFNCLIIDNMASDGIGGVHHVGGGETLIENSIICGNYPGQYAGNIDVEDDSCTLSQCLDNDGDGIVDDCEGGDEDGILNVPTEYPTLPLAWLEVSDGDTIAIAAGNYLINEVDELRLEDMSVSIIGETNPDGTPAVILDALNFDNFFYMALLGQSTGEASIENIHFKRFGSGLGVGQPVGTVRNCIIEDCYGQTSGLYLYNFQGTVENCRISNSYGYAFFGGVGLFDDPNSPASNVTLIDCVIEGNSGTGPFGSGGYGGVYCDNGTSPDASLQFIGCTIRNNNGGTGGIKILPNWTVTLTDTAVCQNSTPEQIVGPWEDLGGNTVAQECPTECPGDFDGNGDVGVDDLLLLLGEYGNDCSTGCDSDLDGNGLVDVDDLLELLSYYGNDC
;
A
#
# COMPACT_ATOMS: atom_id res chain seq x y z
N MET A 1 -19.00 74.83 20.58
CA MET A 1 -18.94 75.59 19.31
C MET A 1 -17.47 75.72 18.93
N ILE A 2 -17.04 74.85 18.00
CA ILE A 2 -15.93 74.97 17.05
C ILE A 2 -14.51 75.19 17.63
N LYS A 3 -13.76 74.09 17.75
CA LYS A 3 -12.28 74.07 17.80
C LYS A 3 -11.75 74.26 16.37
N LEU A 4 -10.74 75.13 16.26
CA LEU A 4 -9.95 75.44 15.07
C LEU A 4 -9.36 74.18 14.41
N CYS A 5 -9.55 74.04 13.10
CA CYS A 5 -8.73 73.19 12.23
C CYS A 5 -7.32 73.78 12.12
N LEU A 6 -6.31 73.01 12.55
CA LEU A 6 -4.95 73.14 12.02
C LEU A 6 -4.78 72.07 10.95
N TYR A 7 -4.60 72.51 9.71
CA TYR A 7 -4.15 71.68 8.60
C TYR A 7 -2.70 71.23 8.88
N GLY A 8 -2.52 69.96 9.22
CA GLY A 8 -1.24 69.29 9.04
C GLY A 8 -1.15 68.87 7.58
N LEU A 9 -0.24 69.48 6.82
CA LEU A 9 0.20 68.93 5.54
C LEU A 9 0.78 67.54 5.81
N ALA A 10 0.04 66.49 5.43
CA ALA A 10 0.64 65.20 5.17
C ALA A 10 1.50 65.36 3.92
N ILE A 11 2.82 65.37 4.09
CA ILE A 11 3.75 65.10 3.01
C ILE A 11 3.54 63.61 2.70
N PRO A 12 3.05 63.22 1.51
CA PRO A 12 3.08 61.82 1.16
C PRO A 12 4.56 61.44 1.11
N LEU A 13 4.97 60.46 1.93
CA LEU A 13 6.14 59.68 1.58
C LEU A 13 5.77 59.02 0.25
N MET A 14 6.19 59.62 -0.86
CA MET A 14 6.38 58.87 -2.09
C MET A 14 7.51 57.90 -1.77
N THR A 15 7.16 56.69 -1.32
CA THR A 15 7.99 55.54 -1.60
C THR A 15 8.18 55.55 -3.12
N ALA A 16 9.43 55.73 -3.55
CA ALA A 16 9.75 55.60 -4.95
C ALA A 16 9.41 54.16 -5.34
N VAL A 17 8.27 53.97 -6.00
CA VAL A 17 7.99 52.72 -6.71
C VAL A 17 9.12 52.63 -7.74
N ALA A 18 9.98 51.62 -7.62
CA ALA A 18 10.94 51.32 -8.66
C ALA A 18 10.16 51.22 -9.98
N ALA A 19 10.70 51.81 -11.06
CA ALA A 19 10.00 51.72 -12.33
C ALA A 19 9.94 50.24 -12.73
N ALA A 20 8.74 49.74 -13.08
CA ALA A 20 8.56 48.39 -13.58
C ALA A 20 9.63 48.08 -14.64
N GLU A 21 10.44 47.06 -14.37
CA GLU A 21 11.51 46.62 -15.24
C GLU A 21 11.04 45.43 -16.10
N THR A 22 11.71 45.24 -17.23
CA THR A 22 11.45 44.09 -18.10
C THR A 22 12.70 43.22 -18.14
N HIS A 23 12.53 41.96 -17.77
CA HIS A 23 13.57 40.95 -17.70
C HIS A 23 13.34 39.88 -18.77
N THR A 24 14.39 39.13 -19.11
CA THR A 24 14.30 38.01 -20.04
C THR A 24 14.97 36.78 -19.43
N ILE A 25 14.24 35.66 -19.44
CA ILE A 25 14.75 34.33 -19.12
C ILE A 25 14.79 33.54 -20.42
N VAL A 26 15.95 33.04 -20.79
CA VAL A 26 16.14 32.14 -21.93
C VAL A 26 16.01 30.70 -21.46
N VAL A 27 15.12 29.94 -22.10
CA VAL A 27 14.87 28.52 -21.81
C VAL A 27 15.25 27.71 -23.03
N ASP A 28 16.49 27.23 -23.05
CA ASP A 28 17.00 26.42 -24.16
C ASP A 28 16.72 24.92 -23.94
N GLU A 29 17.24 24.06 -24.82
CA GLU A 29 17.02 22.60 -24.74
C GLU A 29 17.69 21.94 -23.52
N THR A 30 18.58 22.63 -22.80
CA THR A 30 19.43 22.04 -21.75
C THR A 30 19.52 22.84 -20.46
N SER A 31 19.13 24.12 -20.45
CA SER A 31 19.29 25.04 -19.32
C SER A 31 18.26 26.19 -19.32
N ILE A 32 18.11 26.81 -18.14
CA ILE A 32 17.44 28.10 -17.96
C ILE A 32 18.51 29.15 -17.63
N THR A 33 18.52 30.29 -18.33
CA THR A 33 19.48 31.37 -18.12
C THR A 33 18.79 32.74 -18.02
N PRO A 34 19.05 33.55 -16.97
CA PRO A 34 19.90 33.23 -15.82
C PRO A 34 19.29 32.15 -14.92
N ASP A 35 20.14 31.47 -14.15
CA ASP A 35 19.77 30.46 -13.16
C ASP A 35 19.17 31.09 -11.87
N THR A 36 19.37 32.39 -11.68
CA THR A 36 18.76 33.20 -10.62
C THR A 36 18.35 34.58 -11.16
N LEU A 37 17.18 35.07 -10.75
CA LEU A 37 16.69 36.40 -11.13
C LEU A 37 15.96 37.07 -9.97
N GLU A 38 16.37 38.28 -9.60
CA GLU A 38 15.65 39.11 -8.64
C GLU A 38 14.69 40.06 -9.36
N VAL A 39 13.44 40.12 -8.92
CA VAL A 39 12.39 40.99 -9.49
C VAL A 39 11.55 41.63 -8.40
N ALA A 40 10.80 42.68 -8.74
CA ALA A 40 9.83 43.32 -7.87
C ALA A 40 8.40 43.22 -8.45
N PRO A 41 7.35 43.31 -7.63
CA PRO A 41 5.99 43.41 -8.13
C PRO A 41 5.80 44.52 -9.16
N GLY A 42 5.12 44.20 -10.25
CA GLY A 42 4.95 45.09 -11.41
C GLY A 42 6.05 44.99 -12.46
N ASP A 43 7.16 44.29 -12.21
CA ASP A 43 8.10 43.89 -13.25
C ASP A 43 7.46 42.89 -14.23
N THR A 44 8.07 42.72 -15.38
CA THR A 44 7.66 41.78 -16.42
C THR A 44 8.80 40.85 -16.76
N ILE A 45 8.57 39.53 -16.79
CA ILE A 45 9.52 38.54 -17.30
C ILE A 45 9.03 38.04 -18.67
N PHE A 46 9.91 38.10 -19.67
CA PHE A 46 9.74 37.40 -20.94
C PHE A 46 10.51 36.07 -20.92
N PHE A 47 9.81 34.98 -21.19
CA PHE A 47 10.41 33.66 -21.34
C PHE A 47 10.67 33.37 -22.82
N ASP A 48 11.92 33.54 -23.25
CA ASP A 48 12.40 33.18 -24.59
C ASP A 48 12.74 31.69 -24.61
N SER A 49 11.74 30.87 -24.95
CA SER A 49 11.81 29.40 -24.88
C SER A 49 11.80 28.75 -26.26
N VAL A 50 12.46 27.60 -26.41
CA VAL A 50 12.21 26.72 -27.59
C VAL A 50 10.72 26.32 -27.67
N CYS A 51 10.19 26.14 -28.88
CA CYS A 51 8.78 25.78 -29.10
C CYS A 51 8.33 24.60 -28.23
N ALA A 52 7.09 24.65 -27.77
CA ALA A 52 6.46 23.62 -26.94
C ALA A 52 7.20 23.34 -25.63
N THR A 53 7.79 24.40 -25.06
CA THR A 53 8.31 24.37 -23.69
C THR A 53 7.27 24.95 -22.75
N THR A 54 7.01 24.24 -21.65
CA THR A 54 6.23 24.74 -20.52
C THR A 54 7.18 25.16 -19.43
N VAL A 55 7.09 26.40 -18.95
CA VAL A 55 7.81 26.89 -17.78
C VAL A 55 6.83 27.00 -16.62
N SER A 56 7.19 26.40 -15.50
CA SER A 56 6.35 26.32 -14.32
C SER A 56 7.12 26.70 -13.06
N THR A 57 6.47 27.31 -12.08
CA THR A 57 7.01 27.44 -10.71
C THR A 57 6.82 26.13 -9.92
N GLY A 58 7.73 25.85 -9.00
CA GLY A 58 7.76 24.61 -8.23
C GLY A 58 9.04 23.81 -8.47
N ILE A 59 9.06 22.57 -8.01
CA ILE A 59 10.16 21.63 -8.28
C ILE A 59 9.82 20.80 -9.53
N PRO A 60 10.81 20.24 -10.24
CA PRO A 60 10.54 19.41 -11.41
C PRO A 60 9.40 18.41 -11.14
N CYS A 61 8.40 18.43 -12.02
CA CYS A 61 7.16 17.64 -11.96
C CYS A 61 6.06 18.08 -11.01
N LEU A 62 6.36 18.95 -10.07
CA LEU A 62 5.42 19.34 -9.03
C LEU A 62 5.19 20.84 -9.12
N PHE A 63 4.32 21.22 -10.06
CA PHE A 63 3.88 22.60 -10.27
C PHE A 63 3.18 23.13 -9.01
N ASP A 64 3.49 24.36 -8.61
CA ASP A 64 3.00 24.94 -7.37
C ASP A 64 1.81 25.92 -7.53
N GLY A 65 1.21 25.98 -8.72
CA GLY A 65 0.02 26.81 -8.99
C GLY A 65 0.30 28.27 -9.35
N LEU A 66 1.52 28.80 -9.18
CA LEU A 66 1.75 30.25 -9.26
C LEU A 66 2.03 30.78 -10.67
N LEU A 67 2.81 30.05 -11.46
CA LEU A 67 3.15 30.38 -12.85
C LEU A 67 3.21 29.08 -13.65
N SER A 68 2.38 28.94 -14.67
CA SER A 68 2.57 27.92 -15.72
C SER A 68 2.28 28.55 -17.07
N GLY A 69 3.24 28.46 -17.99
CA GLY A 69 3.13 29.05 -19.33
C GLY A 69 3.81 28.20 -20.39
N THR A 70 3.10 27.95 -21.49
CA THR A 70 3.58 27.13 -22.61
C THR A 70 3.68 27.93 -23.89
N SER A 71 4.75 27.72 -24.66
CA SER A 71 4.92 28.27 -26.01
C SER A 71 4.34 27.33 -27.09
N TYR A 72 3.16 27.60 -27.66
CA TYR A 72 2.53 26.72 -28.68
C TYR A 72 2.74 27.16 -30.14
N PRO A 73 2.88 26.23 -31.12
CA PRO A 73 2.83 26.54 -32.55
C PRO A 73 1.48 27.16 -32.97
N PRO A 74 1.40 28.03 -34.01
CA PRO A 74 2.42 28.36 -35.01
C PRO A 74 3.28 29.60 -34.67
N PHE A 75 3.04 30.24 -33.52
CA PHE A 75 3.81 31.37 -33.02
C PHE A 75 4.50 30.94 -31.73
N CYS A 76 5.66 30.28 -31.86
CA CYS A 76 6.51 29.93 -30.71
C CYS A 76 7.23 31.16 -30.13
N GLY A 77 6.52 32.28 -29.98
CA GLY A 77 7.08 33.49 -29.40
C GLY A 77 7.06 33.43 -27.89
N ASP A 78 7.90 34.26 -27.30
CA ASP A 78 8.04 34.46 -25.86
C ASP A 78 6.68 34.58 -25.17
N PHE A 79 6.50 33.91 -24.04
CA PHE A 79 5.37 34.19 -23.16
C PHE A 79 5.80 35.15 -22.05
N GLN A 80 4.87 35.99 -21.63
CA GLN A 80 5.12 37.06 -20.68
C GLN A 80 4.46 36.72 -19.35
N TRP A 81 5.18 36.95 -18.25
CA TRP A 81 4.63 36.95 -16.90
C TRP A 81 4.84 38.31 -16.24
N ASP A 82 3.73 39.00 -15.94
CA ASP A 82 3.77 40.21 -15.12
C ASP A 82 3.79 39.79 -13.64
N ILE A 83 4.82 40.22 -12.91
CA ILE A 83 5.02 39.84 -11.52
C ILE A 83 3.85 40.39 -10.69
N PRO A 84 3.02 39.52 -10.08
CA PRO A 84 1.86 39.97 -9.33
C PRO A 84 2.30 40.73 -8.07
N ALA A 85 1.34 41.34 -7.37
CA ALA A 85 1.56 41.95 -6.06
C ALA A 85 1.80 40.90 -4.96
N LEU A 86 2.82 40.07 -5.14
CA LEU A 86 3.22 38.99 -4.24
C LEU A 86 4.14 39.53 -3.13
N PRO A 87 4.08 38.95 -1.93
CA PRO A 87 5.04 39.23 -0.87
C PRO A 87 6.43 38.71 -1.22
N SER A 88 7.44 39.08 -0.42
CA SER A 88 8.82 38.64 -0.67
C SER A 88 8.94 37.12 -0.62
N ILE A 89 9.47 36.50 -1.67
CA ILE A 89 9.51 35.04 -1.81
C ILE A 89 10.57 34.55 -2.80
N GLU A 90 11.05 33.33 -2.59
CA GLU A 90 11.86 32.60 -3.57
C GLU A 90 10.99 31.56 -4.28
N LEU A 91 11.03 31.59 -5.61
CA LEU A 91 10.22 30.76 -6.50
C LEU A 91 11.16 29.94 -7.39
N PRO A 92 11.38 28.66 -7.05
CA PRO A 92 11.97 27.73 -7.99
C PRO A 92 11.11 27.67 -9.26
N ILE A 93 11.76 27.64 -10.43
CA ILE A 93 11.12 27.39 -11.71
C ILE A 93 11.79 26.21 -12.40
N PHE A 94 11.01 25.49 -13.20
CA PHE A 94 11.48 24.40 -14.03
C PHE A 94 10.82 24.44 -15.41
N ALA A 95 11.48 23.85 -16.41
CA ALA A 95 10.99 23.81 -17.78
C ALA A 95 10.81 22.39 -18.30
N ARG A 96 9.62 22.08 -18.85
CA ARG A 96 9.29 20.78 -19.47
C ARG A 96 9.27 20.89 -20.99
N GLY A 97 9.86 19.91 -21.67
CA GLY A 97 9.85 19.79 -23.14
C GLY A 97 8.61 19.08 -23.67
N PHE A 98 8.63 18.74 -24.97
CA PHE A 98 7.49 18.10 -25.66
C PHE A 98 7.23 16.64 -25.26
N SER A 99 8.22 15.93 -24.70
CA SER A 99 8.07 14.50 -24.38
C SER A 99 7.38 14.20 -23.06
N GLU A 100 6.86 15.22 -22.35
CA GLU A 100 6.29 15.11 -20.98
C GLU A 100 7.24 14.50 -19.93
N ASP A 101 8.43 14.03 -20.34
CA ASP A 101 9.48 13.55 -19.48
C ASP A 101 9.89 14.64 -18.50
N CYS A 102 9.64 14.30 -17.26
CA CYS A 102 9.59 15.24 -16.18
C CYS A 102 10.98 15.44 -15.52
N ASN A 103 11.96 14.65 -15.99
CA ASN A 103 13.37 14.66 -15.64
C ASN A 103 14.22 15.67 -16.43
N ASP A 104 13.64 16.83 -16.72
CA ASP A 104 14.38 17.89 -17.38
C ASP A 104 15.12 18.75 -16.32
N ASN A 105 16.45 18.62 -16.24
CA ASN A 105 17.31 19.31 -15.27
C ASN A 105 17.35 20.86 -15.45
N ARG A 106 16.47 21.42 -16.27
CA ARG A 106 16.28 22.84 -16.50
C ARG A 106 15.55 23.49 -15.34
N THR A 107 16.31 24.00 -14.37
CA THR A 107 15.80 24.73 -13.21
C THR A 107 16.46 26.09 -13.03
N ALA A 108 15.75 27.02 -12.40
CA ALA A 108 16.25 28.33 -11.98
C ALA A 108 15.45 28.83 -10.77
N VAL A 109 15.82 29.99 -10.20
CA VAL A 109 15.11 30.61 -9.09
C VAL A 109 14.77 32.07 -9.40
N ILE A 110 13.50 32.45 -9.21
CA ILE A 110 13.05 33.84 -9.24
C ILE A 110 12.84 34.29 -7.79
N THR A 111 13.53 35.35 -7.38
CA THR A 111 13.35 35.96 -6.05
C THR A 111 12.56 37.24 -6.20
N ILE A 112 11.34 37.27 -5.66
CA ILE A 112 10.52 38.47 -5.58
C ILE A 112 10.90 39.22 -4.30
N ILE A 113 11.31 40.48 -4.43
CA ILE A 113 11.62 41.34 -3.30
C ILE A 113 10.50 42.37 -3.15
N ASN A 114 9.72 42.26 -2.09
CA ASN A 114 8.59 43.16 -1.82
C ASN A 114 8.43 43.51 -0.33
N GLY A 115 9.51 43.71 0.43
CA GLY A 115 9.37 44.01 1.87
C GLY A 115 10.58 43.60 2.66
N ALA A 116 10.44 43.57 3.99
CA ALA A 116 11.45 43.10 4.91
C ALA A 116 11.33 41.59 5.16
N THR A 117 12.44 40.98 5.57
CA THR A 117 12.44 39.64 6.15
C THR A 117 12.46 39.76 7.68
N ILE A 118 11.52 39.09 8.33
CA ILE A 118 11.35 39.02 9.78
C ILE A 118 11.61 37.58 10.22
N THR A 119 12.41 37.37 11.26
CA THR A 119 12.81 36.02 11.71
C THR A 119 12.14 35.59 13.01
N VAL A 120 11.74 34.31 13.08
CA VAL A 120 11.09 33.68 14.24
C VAL A 120 11.70 32.29 14.50
N PRO A 121 12.25 32.00 15.71
CA PRO A 121 12.60 32.96 16.73
C PRO A 121 13.79 33.81 16.27
N GLY A 122 13.76 35.10 16.57
CA GLY A 122 14.85 36.01 16.22
C GLY A 122 14.45 37.44 16.52
N ASP A 123 13.90 38.12 15.53
CA ASP A 123 13.32 39.45 15.67
C ASP A 123 12.11 39.44 16.61
N TYR A 124 11.32 38.38 16.54
CA TYR A 124 10.19 38.10 17.44
C TYR A 124 10.30 36.70 18.03
N ALA A 125 9.72 36.52 19.21
CA ALA A 125 9.72 35.24 19.90
C ALA A 125 8.61 34.29 19.42
N THR A 126 7.52 34.86 18.88
CA THR A 126 6.32 34.14 18.46
C THR A 126 5.94 34.55 17.04
N ILE A 127 5.21 33.67 16.35
CA ILE A 127 4.69 33.91 15.00
C ILE A 127 3.65 35.03 15.05
N GLY A 128 2.75 35.03 16.04
CA GLY A 128 1.72 36.05 16.21
C GLY A 128 2.29 37.47 16.39
N ASP A 129 3.36 37.64 17.17
CA ASP A 129 4.00 38.95 17.32
C ASP A 129 4.66 39.40 16.00
N ALA A 130 5.25 38.49 15.25
CA ALA A 130 5.81 38.77 13.93
C ALA A 130 4.73 39.18 12.92
N ILE A 131 3.60 38.46 12.86
CA ILE A 131 2.45 38.81 12.01
C ILE A 131 1.91 40.20 12.37
N ALA A 132 1.78 40.50 13.66
CA ALA A 132 1.30 41.80 14.13
C ALA A 132 2.23 42.95 13.72
N ALA A 133 3.54 42.71 13.69
CA ALA A 133 4.54 43.69 13.31
C ALA A 133 4.74 43.84 11.79
N ALA A 134 4.49 42.78 11.02
CA ALA A 134 4.69 42.75 9.58
C ALA A 134 3.82 43.78 8.83
N ALA A 135 4.38 44.38 7.80
CA ALA A 135 3.67 45.14 6.79
C ALA A 135 3.35 44.26 5.57
N SER A 136 2.34 44.64 4.78
CA SER A 136 2.05 43.96 3.52
C SER A 136 3.29 43.99 2.61
N GLY A 137 3.69 42.81 2.13
CA GLY A 137 4.87 42.54 1.33
C GLY A 137 6.00 41.80 2.08
N ASP A 138 5.98 41.84 3.41
CA ASP A 138 7.03 41.21 4.24
C ASP A 138 7.02 39.68 4.16
N ARG A 139 8.18 39.08 4.42
CA ARG A 139 8.40 37.63 4.60
C ARG A 139 8.73 37.34 6.06
N ILE A 140 7.98 36.45 6.69
CA ILE A 140 8.26 35.91 8.01
C ILE A 140 8.94 34.54 7.82
N GLN A 141 10.23 34.46 8.13
CA GLN A 141 11.02 33.24 8.12
C GLN A 141 10.96 32.58 9.49
N ILE A 142 10.46 31.36 9.55
CA ILE A 142 10.22 30.62 10.79
C ILE A 142 11.20 29.43 10.84
N ALA A 143 12.04 29.38 11.87
CA ALA A 143 12.97 28.27 12.07
C ALA A 143 12.23 27.02 12.55
N ALA A 144 12.80 25.85 12.24
CA ALA A 144 12.20 24.56 12.57
C ALA A 144 11.92 24.43 14.09
N GLY A 145 10.73 23.92 14.43
CA GLY A 145 10.28 23.84 15.82
C GLY A 145 8.76 23.76 15.96
N VAL A 146 8.31 23.58 17.21
CA VAL A 146 6.89 23.56 17.57
C VAL A 146 6.51 24.88 18.24
N TYR A 147 5.49 25.55 17.70
CA TYR A 147 4.96 26.83 18.14
C TYR A 147 3.53 26.63 18.65
N PHE A 148 3.34 26.81 19.95
CA PHE A 148 2.03 26.66 20.59
C PHE A 148 1.24 27.96 20.51
N GLU A 149 0.61 28.20 19.38
CA GLU A 149 -0.09 29.43 19.04
C GLU A 149 -1.42 29.11 18.36
N HIS A 150 -2.41 29.99 18.57
CA HIS A 150 -3.74 29.89 17.99
C HIS A 150 -4.27 31.30 17.70
N ASP A 151 -5.35 31.37 16.92
CA ASP A 151 -6.05 32.56 16.45
C ASP A 151 -5.13 33.58 15.75
N LEU A 152 -4.21 33.06 14.92
CA LEU A 152 -3.29 33.86 14.14
C LEU A 152 -4.02 34.54 12.97
N LEU A 153 -4.35 35.83 13.14
CA LEU A 153 -5.01 36.64 12.12
C LEU A 153 -4.03 37.20 11.10
N ILE A 154 -4.24 36.88 9.83
CA ILE A 154 -3.53 37.46 8.69
C ILE A 154 -4.54 38.21 7.82
N ASP A 155 -4.47 39.53 7.88
CA ASP A 155 -5.35 40.48 7.18
C ASP A 155 -4.60 41.33 6.14
N LYS A 156 -3.45 40.82 5.69
CA LYS A 156 -2.44 41.51 4.88
C LYS A 156 -1.76 40.54 3.91
N THR A 157 -1.06 41.05 2.91
CA THR A 157 -0.26 40.23 1.98
C THR A 157 1.12 39.94 2.57
N ILE A 158 1.39 38.72 3.03
CA ILE A 158 2.70 38.32 3.60
C ILE A 158 3.07 36.89 3.21
N THR A 159 4.36 36.56 3.29
CA THR A 159 4.83 35.17 3.22
C THR A 159 5.10 34.67 4.64
N LEU A 160 4.50 33.55 5.03
CA LEU A 160 4.93 32.75 6.18
C LEU A 160 5.69 31.54 5.65
N GLN A 161 6.99 31.49 5.89
CA GLN A 161 7.83 30.42 5.39
C GLN A 161 8.50 29.67 6.53
N GLY A 162 8.16 28.40 6.67
CA GLY A 162 8.85 27.46 7.53
C GLY A 162 10.17 27.00 6.96
N GLU A 163 11.14 26.77 7.83
CA GLU A 163 12.32 25.96 7.55
C GLU A 163 11.90 24.50 7.32
N THR A 164 12.51 23.84 6.35
CA THR A 164 12.28 22.43 6.05
C THR A 164 13.24 21.53 6.84
N ASN A 165 12.83 20.30 7.05
CA ASN A 165 13.73 19.22 7.46
C ASN A 165 14.69 18.87 6.32
N PRO A 166 15.78 18.12 6.59
CA PRO A 166 16.74 17.71 5.56
C PRO A 166 16.15 16.92 4.38
N ASP A 167 15.02 16.26 4.58
CA ASP A 167 14.27 15.50 3.56
C ASP A 167 13.31 16.39 2.72
N GLY A 168 13.21 17.69 3.03
CA GLY A 168 12.31 18.62 2.36
C GLY A 168 10.92 18.74 3.00
N SER A 169 10.59 17.91 3.98
CA SER A 169 9.31 17.99 4.70
C SER A 169 9.24 19.25 5.60
N PRO A 170 8.04 19.74 5.97
CA PRO A 170 7.88 20.88 6.87
C PRO A 170 8.53 20.68 8.24
N GLY A 171 9.45 21.57 8.62
CA GLY A 171 10.11 21.56 9.94
C GLY A 171 9.39 22.41 11.01
N VAL A 172 8.38 23.18 10.62
CA VAL A 172 7.66 24.12 11.50
C VAL A 172 6.26 23.61 11.77
N LYS A 173 5.94 23.39 13.06
CA LYS A 173 4.62 22.98 13.52
C LYS A 173 3.95 24.08 14.32
N ILE A 174 2.81 24.58 13.84
CA ILE A 174 1.91 25.49 14.57
C ILE A 174 0.80 24.62 15.18
N ASP A 175 0.80 24.51 16.51
CA ASP A 175 -0.08 23.62 17.27
C ASP A 175 -0.98 24.44 18.20
N ALA A 176 -2.26 24.53 17.89
CA ALA A 176 -3.22 25.30 18.68
C ALA A 176 -3.63 24.60 19.98
N GLN A 177 -3.25 23.34 20.21
CA GLN A 177 -3.55 22.57 21.43
C GLN A 177 -5.03 22.57 21.85
N GLN A 178 -5.93 22.60 20.87
CA GLN A 178 -7.39 22.67 21.02
C GLN A 178 -7.87 23.96 21.71
N GLN A 179 -7.09 25.05 21.65
CA GLN A 179 -7.42 26.31 22.34
C GLN A 179 -8.14 27.33 21.45
N GLY A 180 -8.24 27.08 20.15
CA GLY A 180 -8.86 27.95 19.17
C GLY A 180 -8.60 27.47 17.76
N ARG A 181 -8.88 28.33 16.78
CA ARG A 181 -8.49 28.09 15.39
C ARG A 181 -6.98 28.25 15.25
N VAL A 182 -6.31 27.60 14.30
CA VAL A 182 -4.88 27.87 14.08
C VAL A 182 -4.68 29.20 13.34
N LEU A 183 -5.26 29.34 12.14
CA LEU A 183 -5.07 30.49 11.25
C LEU A 183 -6.40 31.09 10.77
N GLU A 184 -6.50 32.41 10.78
CA GLU A 184 -7.60 33.17 10.18
C GLU A 184 -7.07 34.11 9.11
N LEU A 185 -7.43 33.84 7.86
CA LEU A 185 -7.01 34.60 6.68
C LEU A 185 -8.18 35.45 6.20
N VAL A 186 -8.00 36.77 6.17
CA VAL A 186 -9.07 37.71 5.83
C VAL A 186 -8.61 38.66 4.74
N GLY A 187 -9.33 38.67 3.63
CA GLY A 187 -9.16 39.67 2.56
C GLY A 187 -10.34 40.63 2.45
N GLY A 188 -10.18 41.64 1.60
CA GLY A 188 -11.19 42.65 1.32
C GLY A 188 -11.00 43.96 2.10
N GLY A 189 -12.10 44.68 2.32
CA GLY A 189 -12.10 46.04 2.90
C GLY A 189 -12.61 47.12 1.93
N PRO A 190 -12.61 48.41 2.34
CA PRO A 190 -13.02 49.52 1.48
C PRO A 190 -12.19 49.55 0.19
N ALA A 191 -12.86 49.77 -0.95
CA ALA A 191 -12.20 49.73 -2.25
C ALA A 191 -10.97 50.65 -2.35
N PRO A 192 -9.84 50.16 -2.90
CA PRO A 192 -9.57 48.77 -3.28
C PRO A 192 -9.17 47.97 -2.04
N GLY A 193 -9.99 47.02 -1.59
CA GLY A 193 -9.65 46.18 -0.43
C GLY A 193 -8.37 45.38 -0.70
N GLU A 194 -7.64 44.97 0.34
CA GLU A 194 -6.43 44.16 0.12
C GLU A 194 -6.83 42.80 -0.44
N PRO A 195 -6.15 42.30 -1.48
CA PRO A 195 -6.49 41.03 -2.14
C PRO A 195 -6.25 39.81 -1.24
N GLY A 196 -5.57 39.98 -0.09
CA GLY A 196 -5.31 38.91 0.87
C GLY A 196 -4.43 37.79 0.30
N LEU A 197 -3.51 38.11 -0.60
CA LEU A 197 -2.55 37.18 -1.21
C LEU A 197 -1.47 36.84 -0.18
N SER A 198 -1.75 35.89 0.71
CA SER A 198 -0.76 35.37 1.66
C SER A 198 -0.21 34.04 1.16
N ILE A 199 1.09 33.82 1.32
CA ILE A 199 1.74 32.56 0.97
C ILE A 199 2.15 31.86 2.26
N LEU A 200 1.69 30.63 2.44
CA LEU A 200 2.04 29.75 3.53
C LEU A 200 2.85 28.59 2.95
N ASP A 201 4.09 28.47 3.39
CA ASP A 201 5.08 27.60 2.77
C ASP A 201 5.80 26.77 3.84
N ASN A 202 5.81 25.44 3.70
CA ASN A 202 6.48 24.50 4.60
C ASN A 202 5.97 24.53 6.06
N LEU A 203 4.66 24.46 6.26
CA LEU A 203 4.05 24.53 7.60
C LEU A 203 3.20 23.29 7.93
N ILE A 204 3.29 22.82 9.17
CA ILE A 204 2.34 21.89 9.77
C ILE A 204 1.34 22.69 10.61
N ILE A 205 0.05 22.60 10.29
CA ILE A 205 -1.06 23.34 10.91
C ILE A 205 -1.95 22.31 11.63
N THR A 206 -1.99 22.35 12.96
CA THR A 206 -2.68 21.31 13.73
C THR A 206 -3.24 21.75 15.07
N GLY A 207 -4.03 20.87 15.68
CA GLY A 207 -4.58 21.05 17.02
C GLY A 207 -5.63 22.13 17.08
N GLY A 208 -6.18 22.59 15.96
CA GLY A 208 -7.29 23.53 15.96
C GLY A 208 -8.57 22.91 16.52
N ASP A 209 -9.28 23.63 17.39
CA ASP A 209 -10.61 23.25 17.86
C ASP A 209 -11.45 24.51 18.10
N VAL A 210 -12.57 24.64 17.40
CA VAL A 210 -13.42 25.83 17.46
C VAL A 210 -14.91 25.48 17.41
N ASP A 211 -15.69 26.21 18.21
CA ASP A 211 -17.15 26.26 18.07
C ASP A 211 -17.53 27.20 16.90
N GLY A 212 -17.35 26.71 15.67
CA GLY A 212 -17.45 27.49 14.45
C GLY A 212 -16.91 26.75 13.22
N ASN A 213 -16.44 27.50 12.22
CA ASN A 213 -15.92 26.94 10.97
C ASN A 213 -14.40 27.08 10.89
N GLY A 214 -13.75 26.17 10.16
CA GLY A 214 -12.30 26.20 9.90
C GLY A 214 -11.53 25.95 11.19
N GLY A 215 -11.43 24.68 11.62
CA GLY A 215 -10.66 24.32 12.82
C GLY A 215 -9.18 24.64 12.67
N GLY A 216 -8.59 24.19 11.58
CA GLY A 216 -7.22 24.55 11.19
C GLY A 216 -7.18 25.96 10.65
N VAL A 217 -7.80 26.16 9.48
CA VAL A 217 -7.75 27.40 8.72
C VAL A 217 -9.14 27.89 8.37
N PHE A 218 -9.38 29.19 8.58
CA PHE A 218 -10.55 29.88 8.05
C PHE A 218 -10.12 30.95 7.06
N ILE A 219 -10.65 30.89 5.84
CA ILE A 219 -10.32 31.75 4.72
C ILE A 219 -11.58 32.54 4.36
N ASN A 220 -11.49 33.86 4.40
CA ASN A 220 -12.62 34.73 4.12
C ASN A 220 -12.22 35.81 3.14
N ASN A 221 -12.76 35.75 1.92
CA ASN A 221 -12.60 36.79 0.90
C ASN A 221 -11.13 37.05 0.49
N CYS A 222 -10.27 36.01 0.53
CA CYS A 222 -8.87 36.09 0.11
C CYS A 222 -8.44 34.88 -0.72
N SER A 223 -7.30 35.02 -1.38
CA SER A 223 -6.69 34.01 -2.27
C SER A 223 -5.30 33.59 -1.75
N PRO A 224 -5.22 32.89 -0.61
CA PRO A 224 -3.95 32.41 -0.11
C PRO A 224 -3.41 31.22 -0.91
N ILE A 225 -2.09 31.01 -0.85
CA ILE A 225 -1.42 29.86 -1.45
C ILE A 225 -0.77 29.05 -0.34
N PHE A 226 -1.12 27.77 -0.24
CA PHE A 226 -0.50 26.79 0.64
C PHE A 226 0.42 25.91 -0.20
N ARG A 227 1.72 25.89 0.11
CA ARG A 227 2.72 25.06 -0.57
C ARG A 227 3.40 24.17 0.44
N ASN A 228 3.53 22.88 0.12
CA ASN A 228 4.19 21.91 0.99
C ASN A 228 3.70 22.03 2.44
N CYS A 229 2.38 22.09 2.62
CA CYS A 229 1.78 22.27 3.94
C CYS A 229 1.07 20.98 4.37
N ILE A 230 1.08 20.72 5.68
CA ILE A 230 0.36 19.60 6.28
C ILE A 230 -0.72 20.18 7.21
N ILE A 231 -2.00 19.99 6.86
CA ILE A 231 -3.15 20.42 7.67
C ILE A 231 -3.76 19.17 8.30
N VAL A 232 -3.53 19.00 9.61
CA VAL A 232 -3.74 17.70 10.27
C VAL A 232 -4.38 17.82 11.65
N GLU A 233 -5.23 16.87 12.02
CA GLU A 233 -5.81 16.75 13.38
C GLU A 233 -6.52 18.04 13.86
N ASN A 234 -7.23 18.72 12.95
CA ASN A 234 -8.02 19.89 13.31
C ASN A 234 -9.51 19.53 13.38
N THR A 235 -10.21 20.12 14.34
CA THR A 235 -11.63 19.86 14.60
C THR A 235 -12.45 21.15 14.62
N CYS A 236 -13.70 21.10 14.19
CA CYS A 236 -14.67 22.17 14.46
C CYS A 236 -16.10 21.64 14.61
N THR A 237 -16.97 22.42 15.24
CA THR A 237 -18.42 22.09 15.38
C THR A 237 -19.25 22.54 14.17
N GLY A 238 -18.65 23.25 13.22
CA GLY A 238 -19.26 23.74 11.99
C GLY A 238 -18.72 23.02 10.76
N MET A 239 -18.34 23.78 9.74
CA MET A 239 -17.85 23.23 8.46
C MET A 239 -16.34 23.48 8.28
N GLY A 240 -15.66 22.55 7.60
CA GLY A 240 -14.24 22.66 7.28
C GLY A 240 -13.38 22.37 8.52
N GLY A 241 -13.14 21.10 8.83
CA GLY A 241 -12.31 20.72 9.99
C GLY A 241 -10.87 21.20 9.78
N GLY A 242 -10.30 20.82 8.64
CA GLY A 242 -9.01 21.31 8.18
C GLY A 242 -9.12 22.76 7.70
N VAL A 243 -9.88 22.99 6.62
CA VAL A 243 -10.07 24.32 6.03
C VAL A 243 -11.52 24.62 5.74
N HIS A 244 -11.95 25.82 6.09
CA HIS A 244 -13.16 26.44 5.56
C HIS A 244 -12.79 27.68 4.75
N ALA A 245 -13.12 27.71 3.46
CA ALA A 245 -12.98 28.93 2.65
C ALA A 245 -14.34 29.44 2.17
N ARG A 246 -14.53 30.76 2.27
CA ARG A 246 -15.73 31.39 1.73
C ARG A 246 -15.51 32.70 0.98
N ARG A 247 -16.36 32.90 -0.03
CA ARG A 247 -16.64 34.20 -0.63
C ARG A 247 -18.00 34.72 -0.14
N ALA A 248 -18.00 35.88 0.48
CA ALA A 248 -19.20 36.56 1.00
C ALA A 248 -19.21 38.02 0.52
N ALA A 249 -19.30 38.23 -0.80
CA ALA A 249 -19.03 39.51 -1.44
C ALA A 249 -20.18 39.95 -2.35
N GLU A 250 -21.38 40.10 -1.78
CA GLU A 250 -22.56 40.61 -2.50
C GLU A 250 -22.25 41.94 -3.19
N GLY A 251 -21.98 41.89 -4.50
CA GLY A 251 -21.75 43.07 -5.34
C GLY A 251 -20.37 43.74 -5.21
N SER A 252 -19.35 43.04 -4.68
CA SER A 252 -17.96 43.56 -4.63
C SER A 252 -17.04 42.79 -5.59
N PRO A 253 -16.94 43.20 -6.87
CA PRO A 253 -16.21 42.46 -7.92
C PRO A 253 -14.69 42.38 -7.70
N TRP A 254 -14.14 43.20 -6.80
CA TRP A 254 -12.71 43.15 -6.43
C TRP A 254 -12.40 42.14 -5.31
N ILE A 255 -13.41 41.52 -4.70
CA ILE A 255 -13.23 40.47 -3.70
C ILE A 255 -13.24 39.11 -4.38
N ASN A 256 -12.12 38.40 -4.23
CA ASN A 256 -11.92 37.06 -4.72
C ASN A 256 -11.75 36.09 -3.56
N ALA A 257 -12.16 34.84 -3.75
CA ALA A 257 -11.75 33.73 -2.92
C ALA A 257 -11.28 32.62 -3.86
N ARG A 258 -9.97 32.51 -4.01
CA ARG A 258 -9.30 31.49 -4.84
C ARG A 258 -8.11 30.93 -4.07
N PRO A 259 -8.36 30.15 -3.00
CA PRO A 259 -7.28 29.51 -2.28
C PRO A 259 -6.65 28.42 -3.14
N THR A 260 -5.33 28.36 -3.18
CA THR A 260 -4.58 27.33 -3.90
C THR A 260 -3.84 26.44 -2.91
N PHE A 261 -3.93 25.13 -3.09
CA PHE A 261 -3.15 24.14 -2.37
C PHE A 261 -2.29 23.39 -3.36
N ALA A 262 -0.98 23.36 -3.10
CA ALA A 262 -0.03 22.65 -3.95
C ALA A 262 0.88 21.78 -3.10
N ASN A 263 1.07 20.53 -3.52
CA ASN A 263 1.95 19.57 -2.84
C ASN A 263 1.64 19.47 -1.34
N SER A 264 0.35 19.49 -0.97
CA SER A 264 -0.08 19.65 0.41
C SER A 264 -0.91 18.45 0.86
N THR A 265 -0.79 18.10 2.13
CA THR A 265 -1.52 16.99 2.75
C THR A 265 -2.58 17.52 3.71
N ILE A 266 -3.82 17.09 3.55
CA ILE A 266 -4.96 17.41 4.40
C ILE A 266 -5.49 16.11 4.98
N ARG A 267 -5.22 15.83 6.26
CA ARG A 267 -5.58 14.54 6.85
C ARG A 267 -6.06 14.57 8.29
N ASP A 268 -6.82 13.55 8.69
CA ASP A 268 -7.30 13.36 10.07
C ASP A 268 -8.09 14.55 10.64
N ASN A 269 -8.68 15.39 9.78
CA ASN A 269 -9.47 16.53 10.23
C ASN A 269 -10.94 16.16 10.40
N GLN A 270 -11.63 16.81 11.34
CA GLN A 270 -12.98 16.46 11.74
C GLN A 270 -13.93 17.67 11.75
N SER A 271 -15.13 17.52 11.21
CA SER A 271 -16.16 18.57 11.28
C SER A 271 -17.59 18.01 11.19
N VAL A 272 -18.59 18.90 11.08
CA VAL A 272 -19.95 18.48 10.73
C VAL A 272 -20.07 18.18 9.23
N ASP A 273 -19.40 18.97 8.39
CA ASP A 273 -19.41 18.85 6.93
C ASP A 273 -18.14 19.45 6.31
N GLY A 274 -17.56 18.75 5.32
CA GLY A 274 -16.21 19.03 4.81
C GLY A 274 -15.18 18.80 5.91
N GLY A 275 -15.00 17.55 6.33
CA GLY A 275 -14.00 17.17 7.35
C GLY A 275 -12.62 17.76 7.05
N GLY A 276 -12.13 17.51 5.83
CA GLY A 276 -10.89 18.09 5.32
C GLY A 276 -11.11 19.52 4.86
N LEU A 277 -11.92 19.70 3.81
CA LEU A 277 -12.09 20.96 3.11
C LEU A 277 -13.57 21.28 2.87
N TYR A 278 -13.96 22.49 3.24
CA TYR A 278 -15.29 23.03 2.93
C TYR A 278 -15.17 24.37 2.21
N PHE A 279 -15.83 24.48 1.05
CA PHE A 279 -15.80 25.66 0.21
C PHE A 279 -17.20 26.22 -0.01
N HIS A 280 -17.32 27.55 0.10
CA HIS A 280 -18.59 28.24 -0.07
C HIS A 280 -18.47 29.56 -0.82
N GLY A 281 -19.32 29.79 -1.81
CA GLY A 281 -19.42 31.08 -2.47
C GLY A 281 -20.85 31.53 -2.71
N ASP A 282 -21.04 32.83 -2.87
CA ASP A 282 -22.25 33.41 -3.42
C ASP A 282 -22.33 33.22 -4.96
N GLU A 283 -23.54 33.19 -5.53
CA GLU A 283 -23.77 32.95 -6.97
C GLU A 283 -23.39 34.15 -7.87
N PHE A 284 -22.76 35.19 -7.34
CA PHE A 284 -22.44 36.41 -8.08
C PHE A 284 -21.08 36.32 -8.78
N GLU A 285 -21.09 36.50 -10.11
CA GLU A 285 -19.93 36.64 -11.01
C GLU A 285 -18.97 35.45 -11.09
N SER A 286 -18.39 35.00 -9.97
CA SER A 286 -17.39 33.92 -9.97
C SER A 286 -17.35 33.05 -8.71
N GLY A 287 -18.02 33.41 -7.59
CA GLY A 287 -18.04 32.56 -6.39
C GLY A 287 -16.66 32.25 -5.78
N CYS A 288 -16.55 31.15 -5.02
CA CYS A 288 -15.27 30.64 -4.48
C CYS A 288 -14.65 29.68 -5.50
N ASN A 289 -13.39 29.86 -5.91
CA ASN A 289 -12.75 28.96 -6.89
C ASN A 289 -11.43 28.39 -6.34
N PRO A 290 -11.48 27.39 -5.45
CA PRO A 290 -10.30 26.70 -4.94
C PRO A 290 -9.63 25.85 -6.01
N GLU A 291 -8.31 25.76 -5.96
CA GLU A 291 -7.50 24.94 -6.86
C GLU A 291 -6.55 24.06 -6.04
N LEU A 292 -6.56 22.75 -6.30
CA LEU A 292 -5.75 21.77 -5.59
C LEU A 292 -4.91 20.98 -6.58
N PHE A 293 -3.60 21.00 -6.40
CA PHE A 293 -2.64 20.32 -7.27
C PHE A 293 -1.73 19.42 -6.45
N ASN A 294 -1.53 18.17 -6.86
CA ASN A 294 -0.60 17.25 -6.19
C ASN A 294 -0.88 17.12 -4.69
N CYS A 295 -2.17 17.09 -4.32
CA CYS A 295 -2.59 17.07 -2.93
C CYS A 295 -2.99 15.67 -2.48
N LEU A 296 -2.82 15.42 -1.19
CA LEU A 296 -3.30 14.22 -0.53
C LEU A 296 -4.41 14.60 0.45
N ILE A 297 -5.63 14.13 0.23
CA ILE A 297 -6.81 14.40 1.09
C ILE A 297 -7.27 13.07 1.69
N ILE A 298 -6.85 12.81 2.93
CA ILE A 298 -6.81 11.48 3.53
C ILE A 298 -7.55 11.43 4.86
N ASP A 299 -8.39 10.41 5.09
CA ASP A 299 -8.92 10.06 6.43
C ASP A 299 -9.59 11.23 7.18
N ASN A 300 -10.17 12.18 6.47
CA ASN A 300 -10.93 13.25 7.09
C ASN A 300 -12.38 12.80 7.35
N MET A 301 -12.94 13.24 8.49
CA MET A 301 -14.23 12.79 8.97
C MET A 301 -15.24 13.94 9.07
N ALA A 302 -16.46 13.69 8.62
CA ALA A 302 -17.62 14.54 8.86
C ALA A 302 -18.74 13.78 9.58
N SER A 303 -19.46 14.43 10.49
CA SER A 303 -20.56 13.79 11.22
C SER A 303 -21.91 13.78 10.48
N ASP A 304 -22.14 14.73 9.57
CA ASP A 304 -23.45 14.93 8.90
C ASP A 304 -23.31 15.38 7.43
N GLY A 305 -22.13 15.15 6.83
CA GLY A 305 -21.77 15.72 5.53
C GLY A 305 -20.74 14.88 4.78
N ILE A 306 -19.80 15.51 4.10
CA ILE A 306 -18.71 14.85 3.36
C ILE A 306 -17.41 14.95 4.14
N GLY A 307 -16.67 13.84 4.23
CA GLY A 307 -15.41 13.77 4.96
C GLY A 307 -14.30 14.54 4.26
N GLY A 308 -14.09 14.33 2.96
CA GLY A 308 -12.96 14.93 2.24
C GLY A 308 -13.26 16.37 1.84
N VAL A 309 -13.81 16.57 0.63
CA VAL A 309 -14.03 17.91 0.05
C VAL A 309 -15.50 18.18 -0.23
N HIS A 310 -16.07 19.25 0.32
CA HIS A 310 -17.42 19.69 -0.02
C HIS A 310 -17.43 21.13 -0.53
N HIS A 311 -17.99 21.34 -1.72
CA HIS A 311 -18.23 22.68 -2.27
C HIS A 311 -19.73 22.99 -2.38
N VAL A 312 -20.19 24.01 -1.66
CA VAL A 312 -21.58 24.47 -1.70
C VAL A 312 -21.70 25.94 -2.15
N GLY A 313 -22.54 26.21 -3.15
CA GLY A 313 -22.86 27.56 -3.60
C GLY A 313 -22.22 27.90 -4.94
N GLY A 314 -21.90 29.18 -5.16
CA GLY A 314 -21.29 29.66 -6.39
C GLY A 314 -19.77 29.45 -6.43
N GLY A 315 -19.26 29.20 -7.63
CA GLY A 315 -17.85 28.89 -7.90
C GLY A 315 -17.63 27.39 -8.08
N GLU A 316 -16.40 26.98 -8.37
CA GLU A 316 -16.03 25.60 -8.69
C GLU A 316 -14.68 25.25 -8.08
N THR A 317 -14.53 24.05 -7.55
CA THR A 317 -13.23 23.53 -7.10
C THR A 317 -12.61 22.72 -8.22
N LEU A 318 -11.35 23.01 -8.56
CA LEU A 318 -10.54 22.17 -9.45
C LEU A 318 -9.56 21.33 -8.62
N ILE A 319 -9.51 20.03 -8.89
CA ILE A 319 -8.57 19.09 -8.30
C ILE A 319 -7.84 18.37 -9.43
N GLU A 320 -6.52 18.52 -9.48
CA GLU A 320 -5.65 17.90 -10.49
C GLU A 320 -4.50 17.13 -9.82
N ASN A 321 -4.12 15.99 -10.41
CA ASN A 321 -3.02 15.13 -9.97
C ASN A 321 -3.02 14.82 -8.46
N SER A 322 -4.20 14.65 -7.86
CA SER A 322 -4.36 14.56 -6.41
C SER A 322 -5.10 13.30 -5.99
N ILE A 323 -4.79 12.78 -4.80
CA ILE A 323 -5.43 11.59 -4.23
C ILE A 323 -6.43 11.99 -3.16
N ILE A 324 -7.67 11.49 -3.27
CA ILE A 324 -8.73 11.68 -2.29
C ILE A 324 -9.16 10.31 -1.77
N CYS A 325 -8.78 9.93 -0.55
CA CYS A 325 -9.02 8.59 -0.06
C CYS A 325 -9.38 8.54 1.44
N GLY A 326 -9.97 7.42 1.90
CA GLY A 326 -10.18 7.16 3.33
C GLY A 326 -11.16 8.10 4.05
N ASN A 327 -11.65 9.14 3.38
CA ASN A 327 -12.52 10.13 4.00
C ASN A 327 -13.93 9.58 4.27
N TYR A 328 -14.50 9.92 5.43
CA TYR A 328 -15.79 9.40 5.88
C TYR A 328 -16.80 10.53 6.18
N PRO A 329 -18.07 10.43 5.74
CA PRO A 329 -18.70 9.31 5.04
C PRO A 329 -18.58 9.38 3.51
N GLY A 330 -17.83 10.33 2.96
CA GLY A 330 -17.64 10.48 1.53
C GLY A 330 -16.36 11.25 1.18
N GLN A 331 -15.84 10.99 -0.02
CA GLN A 331 -14.60 11.56 -0.52
C GLN A 331 -14.79 13.02 -0.96
N TYR A 332 -15.77 13.28 -1.81
CA TYR A 332 -16.10 14.65 -2.19
C TYR A 332 -17.58 14.80 -2.62
N ALA A 333 -18.10 16.02 -2.59
CA ALA A 333 -19.38 16.37 -3.22
C ALA A 333 -19.49 17.87 -3.55
N GLY A 334 -20.44 18.21 -4.43
CA GLY A 334 -20.72 19.59 -4.80
C GLY A 334 -20.15 19.98 -6.16
N ASN A 335 -19.88 21.27 -6.36
CA ASN A 335 -19.29 21.76 -7.62
C ASN A 335 -17.77 21.57 -7.62
N ILE A 336 -17.35 20.34 -7.85
CA ILE A 336 -15.96 19.91 -7.83
C ILE A 336 -15.67 19.20 -9.15
N ASP A 337 -14.66 19.68 -9.85
CA ASP A 337 -14.07 19.04 -11.01
C ASP A 337 -12.80 18.32 -10.58
N VAL A 338 -12.71 17.04 -10.94
CA VAL A 338 -11.58 16.17 -10.61
C VAL A 338 -11.02 15.72 -11.96
N GLU A 339 -9.87 16.27 -12.32
CA GLU A 339 -9.26 16.14 -13.64
C GLU A 339 -7.84 15.56 -13.55
N ASP A 340 -7.24 15.31 -14.72
CA ASP A 340 -5.93 14.72 -14.92
C ASP A 340 -5.76 13.37 -14.18
N ASP A 341 -4.58 13.12 -13.61
CA ASP A 341 -4.24 11.88 -12.90
C ASP A 341 -4.73 11.92 -11.45
N SER A 342 -5.81 12.67 -11.19
CA SER A 342 -6.45 12.67 -9.87
C SER A 342 -7.28 11.43 -9.65
N CYS A 343 -7.42 11.06 -8.38
CA CYS A 343 -8.17 9.88 -8.06
C CYS A 343 -8.89 9.89 -6.73
N THR A 344 -9.81 8.94 -6.60
CA THR A 344 -10.70 8.85 -5.46
C THR A 344 -10.89 7.41 -5.01
N LEU A 345 -10.42 7.11 -3.80
CA LEU A 345 -10.47 5.77 -3.21
C LEU A 345 -11.33 5.78 -1.94
N SER A 346 -11.86 4.63 -1.55
CA SER A 346 -12.64 4.53 -0.30
C SER A 346 -11.75 4.42 0.95
N GLN A 347 -10.49 3.98 0.77
CA GLN A 347 -9.47 3.78 1.80
C GLN A 347 -8.13 4.29 1.28
N CYS A 348 -7.26 4.77 2.17
CA CYS A 348 -5.87 5.11 1.86
C CYS A 348 -4.98 3.99 2.37
N LEU A 349 -4.54 3.09 1.49
CA LEU A 349 -3.55 2.08 1.83
C LEU A 349 -2.16 2.69 1.66
N ASP A 350 -1.25 2.42 2.59
CA ASP A 350 0.18 2.81 2.59
C ASP A 350 0.89 1.61 3.23
N ASN A 351 0.96 0.53 2.47
CA ASN A 351 1.23 -0.80 2.98
C ASN A 351 2.73 -1.05 3.16
N ASP A 352 3.60 -0.27 2.50
CA ASP A 352 5.04 -0.26 2.75
C ASP A 352 5.47 0.76 3.82
N GLY A 353 4.55 1.65 4.23
CA GLY A 353 4.73 2.60 5.32
C GLY A 353 5.69 3.73 4.98
N ASP A 354 5.88 4.02 3.69
CA ASP A 354 6.73 5.10 3.21
C ASP A 354 6.06 6.48 3.30
N GLY A 355 4.77 6.53 3.65
CA GLY A 355 3.97 7.74 3.79
C GLY A 355 3.29 8.20 2.50
N ILE A 356 3.38 7.41 1.43
CA ILE A 356 2.70 7.58 0.15
C ILE A 356 1.51 6.62 0.12
N VAL A 357 0.38 7.07 -0.42
CA VAL A 357 -0.79 6.21 -0.57
C VAL A 357 -0.61 5.34 -1.80
N ASP A 358 -0.75 4.03 -1.63
CA ASP A 358 -0.81 3.00 -2.65
C ASP A 358 -2.08 3.16 -3.50
N ASP A 359 -2.00 4.08 -4.47
CA ASP A 359 -2.37 3.90 -5.88
C ASP A 359 -3.10 5.12 -6.48
N CYS A 360 -2.99 5.27 -7.81
CA CYS A 360 -4.13 5.47 -8.74
C CYS A 360 -3.89 5.19 -10.25
N GLU A 361 -2.85 4.42 -10.63
CA GLU A 361 -2.70 3.92 -12.02
C GLU A 361 -2.17 2.48 -12.03
N GLY A 362 -3.04 1.55 -12.43
CA GLY A 362 -2.66 0.23 -12.94
C GLY A 362 -2.48 -0.84 -11.87
N GLY A 363 -3.18 -1.96 -12.04
CA GLY A 363 -2.75 -3.18 -11.36
C GLY A 363 -1.25 -3.40 -11.64
N ASP A 364 -0.53 -3.74 -10.58
CA ASP A 364 0.77 -4.38 -10.55
C ASP A 364 1.47 -4.51 -11.92
N GLU A 365 2.21 -3.47 -12.32
CA GLU A 365 2.95 -3.47 -13.59
C GLU A 365 4.05 -4.55 -13.64
N ASP A 366 4.45 -5.12 -12.49
CA ASP A 366 5.50 -6.14 -12.40
C ASP A 366 4.97 -7.58 -12.32
N GLY A 367 3.68 -7.75 -12.03
CA GLY A 367 2.97 -9.02 -11.95
C GLY A 367 3.26 -9.81 -10.67
N ILE A 368 3.77 -9.17 -9.61
CA ILE A 368 3.92 -9.73 -8.26
C ILE A 368 3.02 -9.01 -7.23
N LEU A 369 1.90 -9.65 -6.88
CA LEU A 369 0.95 -9.19 -5.87
C LEU A 369 1.42 -9.55 -4.45
N ASN A 370 1.88 -8.56 -3.67
CA ASN A 370 2.48 -8.80 -2.36
C ASN A 370 1.49 -8.75 -1.19
N VAL A 371 1.50 -9.76 -0.32
CA VAL A 371 0.60 -9.87 0.85
C VAL A 371 1.44 -9.91 2.14
N PRO A 372 1.34 -8.92 3.05
CA PRO A 372 0.34 -7.85 3.09
C PRO A 372 0.79 -6.52 2.47
N THR A 373 2.02 -6.43 1.95
CA THR A 373 2.69 -5.16 1.64
C THR A 373 2.12 -4.42 0.44
N GLU A 374 1.23 -5.03 -0.34
CA GLU A 374 0.48 -4.39 -1.44
C GLU A 374 -1.03 -4.66 -1.29
N TYR A 375 -1.38 -5.88 -0.86
CA TYR A 375 -2.74 -6.28 -0.54
C TYR A 375 -2.83 -6.74 0.90
N PRO A 376 -3.61 -6.07 1.78
CA PRO A 376 -3.59 -6.35 3.22
C PRO A 376 -4.14 -7.73 3.58
N THR A 377 -4.84 -8.41 2.66
CA THR A 377 -5.33 -9.78 2.83
C THR A 377 -5.21 -10.57 1.54
N LEU A 378 -5.02 -11.89 1.66
CA LEU A 378 -4.99 -12.80 0.51
C LEU A 378 -6.25 -12.70 -0.38
N PRO A 379 -7.49 -12.60 0.16
CA PRO A 379 -8.68 -12.41 -0.67
C PRO A 379 -8.65 -11.15 -1.54
N LEU A 380 -7.99 -10.07 -1.11
CA LEU A 380 -7.91 -8.84 -1.90
C LEU A 380 -6.91 -9.00 -3.06
N ALA A 381 -5.72 -9.56 -2.80
CA ALA A 381 -4.79 -9.93 -3.88
C ALA A 381 -5.48 -10.86 -4.89
N TRP A 382 -6.28 -11.81 -4.41
CA TRP A 382 -6.99 -12.77 -5.25
C TRP A 382 -7.98 -12.14 -6.24
N LEU A 383 -8.50 -10.94 -5.97
CA LEU A 383 -9.45 -10.25 -6.86
C LEU A 383 -8.76 -9.60 -8.05
N GLU A 384 -7.47 -9.26 -7.91
CA GLU A 384 -6.71 -8.50 -8.91
C GLU A 384 -5.77 -9.39 -9.75
N VAL A 385 -5.62 -10.68 -9.40
CA VAL A 385 -4.79 -11.63 -10.16
C VAL A 385 -5.22 -11.71 -11.63
N SER A 386 -4.22 -11.58 -12.50
CA SER A 386 -4.23 -11.80 -13.94
C SER A 386 -3.38 -13.01 -14.35
N ASP A 387 -3.46 -13.40 -15.64
CA ASP A 387 -2.69 -14.51 -16.20
C ASP A 387 -1.19 -14.16 -16.30
N GLY A 388 -0.36 -14.92 -15.59
CA GLY A 388 1.09 -14.72 -15.49
C GLY A 388 1.56 -14.23 -14.11
N ASP A 389 0.65 -13.87 -13.23
CA ASP A 389 0.97 -13.18 -11.99
C ASP A 389 1.50 -14.12 -10.89
N THR A 390 2.13 -13.51 -9.88
CA THR A 390 2.62 -14.15 -8.67
C THR A 390 1.99 -13.50 -7.44
N ILE A 391 1.30 -14.26 -6.60
CA ILE A 391 0.95 -13.84 -5.25
C ILE A 391 2.12 -14.20 -4.31
N ALA A 392 2.83 -13.21 -3.81
CA ALA A 392 3.91 -13.37 -2.83
C ALA A 392 3.38 -13.10 -1.41
N ILE A 393 3.54 -14.05 -0.48
CA ILE A 393 2.95 -13.98 0.87
C ILE A 393 4.07 -13.97 1.93
N ALA A 394 4.13 -12.89 2.71
CA ALA A 394 5.08 -12.74 3.80
C ALA A 394 4.80 -13.69 4.98
N ALA A 395 5.79 -13.91 5.84
CA ALA A 395 5.66 -14.74 7.04
C ALA A 395 4.53 -14.23 7.95
N GLY A 396 3.64 -15.13 8.37
CA GLY A 396 2.49 -14.72 9.18
C GLY A 396 1.39 -15.78 9.26
N ASN A 397 0.40 -15.51 10.11
CA ASN A 397 -0.82 -16.31 10.21
C ASN A 397 -2.01 -15.51 9.68
N TYR A 398 -2.54 -15.95 8.54
CA TYR A 398 -3.59 -15.29 7.78
C TYR A 398 -4.91 -16.02 7.96
N LEU A 399 -5.89 -15.30 8.51
CA LEU A 399 -7.22 -15.83 8.68
C LEU A 399 -8.03 -15.70 7.40
N ILE A 400 -8.61 -16.81 6.94
CA ILE A 400 -9.47 -16.83 5.75
C ILE A 400 -10.90 -17.13 6.20
N ASN A 401 -11.65 -16.08 6.53
CA ASN A 401 -12.99 -16.17 7.13
C ASN A 401 -14.05 -15.27 6.47
N GLU A 402 -13.68 -14.54 5.42
CA GLU A 402 -14.56 -13.56 4.76
C GLU A 402 -14.97 -13.95 3.32
N VAL A 403 -14.51 -15.11 2.83
CA VAL A 403 -14.79 -15.60 1.49
C VAL A 403 -15.21 -17.07 1.50
N ASP A 404 -16.07 -17.45 0.55
CA ASP A 404 -16.63 -18.81 0.43
C ASP A 404 -15.72 -19.78 -0.36
N GLU A 405 -14.85 -19.28 -1.25
CA GLU A 405 -13.90 -20.06 -2.06
C GLU A 405 -12.76 -19.14 -2.55
N LEU A 406 -11.53 -19.65 -2.66
CA LEU A 406 -10.42 -19.01 -3.37
C LEU A 406 -10.13 -19.84 -4.62
N ARG A 407 -10.80 -19.48 -5.73
CA ARG A 407 -10.75 -20.24 -6.98
C ARG A 407 -10.21 -19.36 -8.10
N LEU A 408 -9.24 -19.87 -8.83
CA LEU A 408 -8.80 -19.32 -10.11
C LEU A 408 -9.02 -20.38 -11.19
N GLU A 409 -9.47 -19.90 -12.35
CA GLU A 409 -9.72 -20.73 -13.52
C GLU A 409 -8.93 -20.23 -14.73
N ASP A 410 -8.31 -21.14 -15.48
CA ASP A 410 -7.74 -20.86 -16.81
C ASP A 410 -6.56 -19.86 -16.85
N MET A 411 -5.79 -19.77 -15.77
CA MET A 411 -4.67 -18.83 -15.63
C MET A 411 -3.37 -19.52 -15.22
N SER A 412 -2.25 -18.95 -15.64
CA SER A 412 -0.92 -19.23 -15.09
C SER A 412 -0.71 -18.36 -13.86
N VAL A 413 -0.46 -18.97 -12.70
CA VAL A 413 -0.31 -18.21 -11.46
C VAL A 413 0.69 -18.89 -10.53
N SER A 414 1.47 -18.09 -9.82
CA SER A 414 2.35 -18.56 -8.73
C SER A 414 1.82 -18.07 -7.39
N ILE A 415 1.80 -18.93 -6.37
CA ILE A 415 1.45 -18.58 -4.99
C ILE A 415 2.62 -19.00 -4.11
N ILE A 416 3.38 -18.03 -3.60
CA ILE A 416 4.68 -18.29 -2.98
C ILE A 416 4.71 -17.67 -1.58
N GLY A 417 4.92 -18.50 -0.56
CA GLY A 417 5.13 -18.06 0.82
C GLY A 417 6.59 -17.84 1.16
N GLU A 418 6.84 -16.98 2.15
CA GLU A 418 8.12 -16.94 2.86
C GLU A 418 8.38 -18.21 3.68
N THR A 419 9.65 -18.48 3.92
CA THR A 419 10.12 -19.62 4.72
C THR A 419 10.73 -19.15 6.04
N ASN A 420 10.64 -20.00 7.05
CA ASN A 420 11.42 -19.85 8.27
C ASN A 420 12.90 -20.11 7.96
N PRO A 421 13.83 -19.74 8.85
CA PRO A 421 15.26 -20.00 8.64
C PRO A 421 15.63 -21.47 8.37
N ASP A 422 14.84 -22.41 8.89
CA ASP A 422 14.97 -23.87 8.70
C ASP A 422 14.39 -24.35 7.34
N GLY A 423 13.86 -23.45 6.51
CA GLY A 423 13.24 -23.76 5.23
C GLY A 423 11.78 -24.21 5.31
N THR A 424 11.18 -24.36 6.50
CA THR A 424 9.76 -24.69 6.65
C THR A 424 8.87 -23.50 6.28
N PRO A 425 7.59 -23.72 5.91
CA PRO A 425 6.64 -22.63 5.66
C PRO A 425 6.51 -21.66 6.85
N ALA A 426 6.79 -20.37 6.63
CA ALA A 426 6.50 -19.32 7.61
C ALA A 426 5.08 -18.75 7.48
N VAL A 427 4.40 -19.10 6.39
CA VAL A 427 3.03 -18.64 6.06
C VAL A 427 2.01 -19.69 6.48
N ILE A 428 1.11 -19.33 7.38
CA ILE A 428 -0.05 -20.16 7.76
C ILE A 428 -1.31 -19.50 7.19
N LEU A 429 -2.00 -20.20 6.31
CA LEU A 429 -3.35 -19.84 5.86
C LEU A 429 -4.35 -20.68 6.66
N ASP A 430 -5.27 -20.05 7.36
CA ASP A 430 -6.17 -20.73 8.29
C ASP A 430 -7.64 -20.41 8.04
N ALA A 431 -8.40 -21.41 7.60
CA ALA A 431 -9.81 -21.23 7.22
C ALA A 431 -10.82 -21.51 8.35
N LEU A 432 -10.35 -21.77 9.57
CA LEU A 432 -11.17 -21.94 10.79
C LEU A 432 -12.33 -22.98 10.72
N ASN A 433 -12.35 -23.89 9.73
CA ASN A 433 -13.40 -24.90 9.54
C ASN A 433 -14.83 -24.33 9.35
N PHE A 434 -14.99 -23.12 8.80
CA PHE A 434 -16.31 -22.47 8.78
C PHE A 434 -17.30 -22.98 7.73
N ASP A 435 -16.87 -23.69 6.68
CA ASP A 435 -17.82 -24.25 5.72
C ASP A 435 -17.32 -25.51 5.01
N ASN A 436 -18.23 -26.48 4.78
CA ASN A 436 -17.93 -27.81 4.20
C ASN A 436 -17.51 -27.77 2.71
N PHE A 437 -17.40 -26.56 2.14
CA PHE A 437 -17.12 -26.30 0.73
C PHE A 437 -15.88 -25.41 0.53
N PHE A 438 -15.22 -24.97 1.60
CA PHE A 438 -14.09 -24.05 1.46
C PHE A 438 -12.83 -24.79 0.97
N TYR A 439 -12.45 -24.59 -0.28
CA TYR A 439 -11.15 -25.02 -0.79
C TYR A 439 -10.46 -23.88 -1.54
N MET A 440 -9.13 -23.92 -1.51
CA MET A 440 -8.34 -23.18 -2.49
C MET A 440 -8.21 -24.07 -3.73
N ALA A 441 -8.54 -23.53 -4.89
CA ALA A 441 -8.49 -24.25 -6.15
C ALA A 441 -7.79 -23.46 -7.24
N LEU A 442 -6.74 -24.04 -7.80
CA LEU A 442 -6.17 -23.64 -9.08
C LEU A 442 -6.58 -24.69 -10.11
N LEU A 443 -7.56 -24.36 -10.94
CA LEU A 443 -8.13 -25.26 -11.94
C LEU A 443 -8.00 -24.62 -13.34
N GLY A 444 -7.87 -25.38 -14.41
CA GLY A 444 -7.78 -24.77 -15.76
C GLY A 444 -8.19 -25.70 -16.89
N GLN A 445 -8.65 -25.15 -18.00
CA GLN A 445 -8.96 -25.86 -19.26
C GLN A 445 -7.87 -25.62 -20.33
N SER A 446 -6.92 -24.71 -20.11
CA SER A 446 -5.88 -24.26 -21.05
C SER A 446 -4.44 -24.51 -20.55
N THR A 447 -3.39 -24.18 -21.33
CA THR A 447 -1.94 -24.42 -21.06
C THR A 447 -1.32 -23.71 -19.85
N GLY A 448 -2.12 -23.21 -18.90
CA GLY A 448 -1.62 -22.47 -17.74
C GLY A 448 -0.73 -23.30 -16.82
N GLU A 449 0.22 -22.64 -16.15
CA GLU A 449 1.12 -23.25 -15.17
C GLU A 449 0.80 -22.73 -13.77
N ALA A 450 0.56 -23.64 -12.82
CA ALA A 450 0.31 -23.30 -11.42
C ALA A 450 1.51 -23.67 -10.54
N SER A 451 2.08 -22.71 -9.80
CA SER A 451 3.08 -22.99 -8.76
C SER A 451 2.54 -22.66 -7.38
N ILE A 452 2.65 -23.57 -6.42
CA ILE A 452 2.33 -23.33 -5.01
C ILE A 452 3.51 -23.74 -4.15
N GLU A 453 4.08 -22.80 -3.41
CA GLU A 453 5.33 -23.00 -2.70
C GLU A 453 5.30 -22.43 -1.27
N ASN A 454 5.82 -23.19 -0.30
CA ASN A 454 6.10 -22.71 1.07
C ASN A 454 4.86 -22.25 1.86
N ILE A 455 3.70 -22.90 1.68
CA ILE A 455 2.46 -22.53 2.38
C ILE A 455 2.01 -23.64 3.33
N HIS A 456 1.60 -23.23 4.54
CA HIS A 456 0.89 -24.07 5.49
C HIS A 456 -0.62 -23.80 5.44
N PHE A 457 -1.37 -24.68 4.78
CA PHE A 457 -2.83 -24.69 4.73
C PHE A 457 -3.43 -25.42 5.93
N LYS A 458 -4.21 -24.71 6.73
CA LYS A 458 -4.79 -25.23 7.97
C LYS A 458 -6.31 -25.11 8.00
N ARG A 459 -7.00 -26.20 8.35
CA ARG A 459 -8.45 -26.23 8.60
C ARG A 459 -9.33 -25.79 7.42
N PHE A 460 -8.89 -26.10 6.20
CA PHE A 460 -9.67 -25.91 4.97
C PHE A 460 -10.79 -26.95 4.83
N GLY A 461 -11.92 -26.52 4.30
CA GLY A 461 -13.14 -27.31 4.09
C GLY A 461 -13.05 -28.39 3.01
N SER A 462 -12.07 -28.39 2.09
CA SER A 462 -11.71 -29.56 1.27
C SER A 462 -10.21 -29.62 0.94
N GLY A 463 -9.40 -28.89 1.71
CA GLY A 463 -7.95 -28.81 1.52
C GLY A 463 -7.57 -27.97 0.29
N LEU A 464 -6.55 -28.45 -0.43
CA LEU A 464 -5.99 -27.81 -1.61
C LEU A 464 -6.34 -28.60 -2.87
N GLY A 465 -6.92 -27.92 -3.86
CA GLY A 465 -7.20 -28.45 -5.19
C GLY A 465 -6.26 -27.87 -6.23
N VAL A 466 -5.56 -28.74 -6.97
CA VAL A 466 -4.72 -28.34 -8.10
C VAL A 466 -5.05 -29.23 -9.29
N GLY A 467 -5.31 -28.64 -10.45
CA GLY A 467 -5.66 -29.45 -11.62
C GLY A 467 -5.53 -28.74 -12.94
N GLN A 468 -5.02 -29.50 -13.92
CA GLN A 468 -4.91 -29.15 -15.34
C GLN A 468 -4.05 -27.91 -15.67
N PRO A 469 -3.19 -27.96 -16.72
CA PRO A 469 -2.48 -29.08 -17.32
C PRO A 469 -1.06 -29.22 -16.79
N VAL A 470 -0.45 -28.20 -16.17
CA VAL A 470 0.91 -28.28 -15.61
C VAL A 470 0.94 -27.54 -14.27
N GLY A 471 1.61 -28.09 -13.27
CA GLY A 471 1.88 -27.35 -12.06
C GLY A 471 2.87 -28.00 -11.10
N THR A 472 3.22 -27.29 -10.04
CA THR A 472 4.06 -27.78 -8.97
C THR A 472 3.49 -27.40 -7.61
N VAL A 473 3.62 -28.30 -6.63
CA VAL A 473 3.33 -28.02 -5.23
C VAL A 473 4.56 -28.40 -4.43
N ARG A 474 5.22 -27.43 -3.79
CA ARG A 474 6.52 -27.63 -3.15
C ARG A 474 6.51 -27.12 -1.73
N ASN A 475 7.09 -27.89 -0.81
CA ASN A 475 7.31 -27.46 0.57
C ASN A 475 6.02 -26.94 1.24
N CYS A 476 4.89 -27.64 1.06
CA CYS A 476 3.60 -27.23 1.60
C CYS A 476 3.13 -28.17 2.72
N ILE A 477 2.47 -27.61 3.73
CA ILE A 477 1.81 -28.37 4.80
C ILE A 477 0.32 -28.23 4.61
N ILE A 478 -0.41 -29.34 4.50
CA ILE A 478 -1.87 -29.37 4.40
C ILE A 478 -2.38 -30.15 5.61
N GLU A 479 -2.91 -29.43 6.60
CA GLU A 479 -3.27 -30.01 7.89
C GLU A 479 -4.70 -29.68 8.36
N ASP A 480 -5.26 -30.62 9.13
CA ASP A 480 -6.53 -30.46 9.84
C ASP A 480 -7.71 -30.10 8.93
N CYS A 481 -7.63 -30.42 7.63
CA CYS A 481 -8.69 -30.13 6.66
C CYS A 481 -9.90 -31.06 6.85
N TYR A 482 -11.12 -30.54 6.68
CA TYR A 482 -12.35 -31.29 6.91
C TYR A 482 -13.36 -31.06 5.79
N GLY A 483 -13.70 -32.09 5.01
CA GLY A 483 -14.52 -31.94 3.80
C GLY A 483 -15.18 -33.19 3.26
N GLN A 484 -15.91 -33.07 2.14
CA GLN A 484 -16.38 -34.24 1.38
C GLN A 484 -15.19 -35.08 0.89
N THR A 485 -14.25 -34.35 0.30
CA THR A 485 -12.88 -34.72 -0.02
C THR A 485 -11.99 -33.80 0.79
N SER A 486 -10.82 -34.26 1.23
CA SER A 486 -9.94 -33.43 2.06
C SER A 486 -8.49 -33.78 1.82
N GLY A 487 -7.59 -32.88 2.22
CA GLY A 487 -6.15 -32.97 2.01
C GLY A 487 -5.74 -32.37 0.66
N LEU A 488 -5.18 -33.17 -0.22
CA LEU A 488 -4.72 -32.72 -1.54
C LEU A 488 -5.53 -33.40 -2.65
N TYR A 489 -6.19 -32.59 -3.48
CA TYR A 489 -6.97 -33.03 -4.63
C TYR A 489 -6.25 -32.67 -5.93
N LEU A 490 -5.86 -33.69 -6.70
CA LEU A 490 -5.18 -33.57 -7.99
C LEU A 490 -6.12 -33.99 -9.12
N TYR A 491 -6.40 -33.08 -10.05
CA TYR A 491 -7.36 -33.31 -11.13
C TYR A 491 -6.72 -33.15 -12.51
N ASN A 492 -6.62 -34.24 -13.29
CA ASN A 492 -5.92 -34.25 -14.58
C ASN A 492 -4.56 -33.52 -14.51
N PHE A 493 -3.83 -33.74 -13.41
CA PHE A 493 -2.66 -32.96 -13.03
C PHE A 493 -1.41 -33.54 -13.69
N GLN A 494 -0.60 -32.69 -14.32
CA GLN A 494 0.73 -33.09 -14.80
C GLN A 494 1.77 -32.27 -14.06
N GLY A 495 2.63 -32.91 -13.29
CA GLY A 495 3.59 -32.18 -12.48
C GLY A 495 4.10 -32.92 -11.27
N THR A 496 4.70 -32.14 -10.38
CA THR A 496 5.40 -32.65 -9.20
C THR A 496 4.78 -32.10 -7.91
N VAL A 497 4.71 -32.96 -6.91
CA VAL A 497 4.41 -32.58 -5.53
C VAL A 497 5.62 -33.01 -4.71
N GLU A 498 6.33 -32.06 -4.13
CA GLU A 498 7.66 -32.27 -3.55
C GLU A 498 7.74 -31.72 -2.12
N ASN A 499 8.36 -32.47 -1.20
CA ASN A 499 8.58 -32.04 0.18
C ASN A 499 7.30 -31.57 0.89
N CYS A 500 6.16 -32.18 0.56
CA CYS A 500 4.86 -31.78 1.12
C CYS A 500 4.41 -32.72 2.23
N ARG A 501 3.74 -32.16 3.24
CA ARG A 501 3.15 -32.90 4.36
C ARG A 501 1.62 -32.77 4.33
N ILE A 502 0.93 -33.88 4.08
CA ILE A 502 -0.53 -33.96 4.10
C ILE A 502 -0.94 -34.74 5.35
N SER A 503 -1.54 -34.05 6.33
CA SER A 503 -1.78 -34.68 7.63
C SER A 503 -3.11 -34.36 8.28
N ASN A 504 -3.57 -35.29 9.14
CA ASN A 504 -4.73 -35.14 10.03
C ASN A 504 -6.03 -34.68 9.34
N SER A 505 -6.14 -34.90 8.04
CA SER A 505 -7.26 -34.43 7.23
C SER A 505 -8.37 -35.49 7.15
N TYR A 506 -9.62 -35.05 7.20
CA TYR A 506 -10.80 -35.92 7.25
C TYR A 506 -11.75 -35.68 6.07
N GLY A 507 -11.91 -36.71 5.24
CA GLY A 507 -12.88 -36.76 4.15
C GLY A 507 -14.11 -37.59 4.50
N TYR A 508 -15.27 -36.96 4.68
CA TYR A 508 -16.47 -37.68 5.11
C TYR A 508 -17.23 -38.38 3.97
N ALA A 509 -16.90 -38.10 2.71
CA ALA A 509 -17.57 -38.69 1.56
C ALA A 509 -16.66 -39.58 0.69
N PHE A 510 -15.34 -39.32 0.63
CA PHE A 510 -14.44 -40.08 -0.24
C PHE A 510 -13.07 -40.34 0.38
N PHE A 511 -12.17 -39.35 0.36
CA PHE A 511 -10.77 -39.50 0.79
C PHE A 511 -10.32 -38.36 1.70
N GLY A 512 -9.37 -38.65 2.59
CA GLY A 512 -8.84 -37.68 3.54
C GLY A 512 -7.40 -37.20 3.29
N GLY A 513 -6.60 -37.95 2.53
CA GLY A 513 -5.20 -37.61 2.24
C GLY A 513 -5.04 -37.04 0.82
N VAL A 514 -4.54 -37.84 -0.11
CA VAL A 514 -4.35 -37.44 -1.52
C VAL A 514 -5.35 -38.16 -2.42
N GLY A 515 -6.07 -37.41 -3.25
CA GLY A 515 -7.01 -37.94 -4.23
C GLY A 515 -6.63 -37.52 -5.64
N LEU A 516 -6.56 -38.49 -6.55
CA LEU A 516 -6.26 -38.27 -7.97
C LEU A 516 -7.45 -38.64 -8.84
N PHE A 517 -7.86 -37.72 -9.71
CA PHE A 517 -9.07 -37.84 -10.54
C PHE A 517 -8.82 -37.39 -11.98
N ASP A 518 -9.32 -38.17 -12.94
CA ASP A 518 -9.17 -37.89 -14.38
C ASP A 518 -10.51 -37.88 -15.13
N ASP A 519 -10.80 -36.76 -15.81
CA ASP A 519 -11.84 -36.64 -16.83
C ASP A 519 -11.33 -37.06 -18.21
N PRO A 520 -12.17 -37.71 -19.06
CA PRO A 520 -11.70 -38.30 -20.31
C PRO A 520 -11.50 -37.29 -21.44
N ASN A 521 -11.92 -36.04 -21.25
CA ASN A 521 -11.78 -35.00 -22.25
C ASN A 521 -10.51 -34.16 -22.08
N SER A 522 -9.70 -34.46 -21.07
CA SER A 522 -8.47 -33.74 -20.72
C SER A 522 -7.26 -34.68 -20.70
N PRO A 523 -6.02 -34.13 -20.80
CA PRO A 523 -4.80 -34.92 -20.64
C PRO A 523 -4.84 -35.77 -19.36
N ALA A 524 -4.37 -37.02 -19.46
CA ALA A 524 -4.30 -37.91 -18.31
C ALA A 524 -3.31 -37.37 -17.28
N SER A 525 -3.56 -37.63 -16.00
CA SER A 525 -2.64 -37.25 -14.94
C SER A 525 -1.26 -37.90 -15.13
N ASN A 526 -0.21 -37.11 -14.90
CA ASN A 526 1.18 -37.58 -14.85
C ASN A 526 1.86 -36.93 -13.65
N VAL A 527 1.77 -37.62 -12.51
CA VAL A 527 2.11 -37.07 -11.19
C VAL A 527 3.36 -37.74 -10.64
N THR A 528 4.26 -36.95 -10.09
CA THR A 528 5.38 -37.46 -9.28
C THR A 528 5.32 -36.86 -7.88
N LEU A 529 5.21 -37.71 -6.86
CA LEU A 529 5.33 -37.37 -5.45
C LEU A 529 6.77 -37.65 -5.02
N ILE A 530 7.46 -36.63 -4.48
CA ILE A 530 8.86 -36.70 -4.06
C ILE A 530 8.95 -36.27 -2.59
N ASP A 531 9.51 -37.13 -1.74
CA ASP A 531 9.80 -36.82 -0.34
C ASP A 531 8.58 -36.28 0.44
N CYS A 532 7.39 -36.75 0.08
CA CYS A 532 6.13 -36.35 0.70
C CYS A 532 5.77 -37.26 1.88
N VAL A 533 5.17 -36.66 2.92
CA VAL A 533 4.64 -37.38 4.08
C VAL A 533 3.12 -37.28 4.09
N ILE A 534 2.45 -38.43 4.02
CA ILE A 534 0.98 -38.54 4.03
C ILE A 534 0.58 -39.33 5.26
N GLU A 535 0.11 -38.66 6.31
CA GLU A 535 -0.14 -39.33 7.59
C GLU A 535 -1.32 -38.88 8.43
N GLY A 536 -1.88 -39.81 9.21
CA GLY A 536 -2.97 -39.50 10.14
C GLY A 536 -4.29 -39.11 9.46
N ASN A 537 -4.38 -39.23 8.13
CA ASN A 537 -5.56 -38.85 7.38
C ASN A 537 -6.66 -39.91 7.47
N SER A 538 -7.92 -39.51 7.37
CA SER A 538 -9.04 -40.43 7.48
C SER A 538 -10.11 -40.20 6.42
N GLY A 539 -10.51 -41.26 5.73
CA GLY A 539 -11.57 -41.24 4.71
C GLY A 539 -12.74 -42.17 5.03
N THR A 540 -13.96 -41.64 4.96
CA THR A 540 -15.20 -42.44 5.02
C THR A 540 -15.99 -42.29 3.72
N GLY A 541 -16.58 -43.37 3.24
CA GLY A 541 -17.44 -43.34 2.06
C GLY A 541 -18.89 -43.00 2.41
N PRO A 542 -19.72 -42.64 1.42
CA PRO A 542 -21.11 -42.27 1.66
C PRO A 542 -21.86 -43.46 2.27
N PHE A 543 -22.71 -43.18 3.26
CA PHE A 543 -23.53 -44.19 3.95
C PHE A 543 -22.73 -45.33 4.64
N GLY A 544 -21.49 -45.07 5.03
CA GLY A 544 -20.65 -46.05 5.73
C GLY A 544 -20.01 -47.09 4.80
N SER A 545 -19.94 -46.81 3.50
CA SER A 545 -18.98 -47.48 2.62
C SER A 545 -17.55 -47.09 3.02
N GLY A 546 -16.57 -47.98 2.87
CA GLY A 546 -15.19 -47.69 3.27
C GLY A 546 -14.59 -46.60 2.37
N GLY A 547 -14.17 -45.48 2.95
CA GLY A 547 -13.45 -44.40 2.23
C GLY A 547 -11.94 -44.66 2.16
N TYR A 548 -11.16 -43.66 1.77
CA TYR A 548 -9.73 -43.80 1.53
C TYR A 548 -8.92 -42.83 2.39
N GLY A 549 -8.04 -43.38 3.24
CA GLY A 549 -7.27 -42.58 4.19
C GLY A 549 -6.11 -41.84 3.53
N GLY A 550 -5.16 -42.59 2.98
CA GLY A 550 -3.87 -42.12 2.49
C GLY A 550 -3.95 -41.62 1.06
N VAL A 551 -3.85 -42.51 0.07
CA VAL A 551 -3.88 -42.13 -1.36
C VAL A 551 -4.98 -42.87 -2.09
N TYR A 552 -5.73 -42.16 -2.92
CA TYR A 552 -6.76 -42.71 -3.79
C TYR A 552 -6.56 -42.28 -5.24
N CYS A 553 -6.36 -43.27 -6.12
CA CYS A 553 -6.43 -43.09 -7.57
C CYS A 553 -7.80 -43.57 -8.06
N ASP A 554 -8.55 -42.69 -8.71
CA ASP A 554 -9.90 -42.99 -9.17
C ASP A 554 -9.96 -44.04 -10.29
N ASN A 555 -11.17 -44.40 -10.74
CA ASN A 555 -11.37 -45.38 -11.79
C ASN A 555 -11.01 -44.86 -13.21
N GLY A 556 -10.21 -43.79 -13.31
CA GLY A 556 -9.55 -43.23 -14.48
C GLY A 556 -10.31 -43.42 -15.79
N THR A 557 -10.93 -42.36 -16.29
CA THR A 557 -11.54 -42.43 -17.64
C THR A 557 -10.54 -42.20 -18.77
N SER A 558 -9.33 -41.73 -18.42
CA SER A 558 -8.20 -41.51 -19.33
C SER A 558 -7.24 -42.72 -19.31
N PRO A 559 -7.03 -43.40 -20.46
CA PRO A 559 -5.94 -44.36 -20.55
C PRO A 559 -4.60 -43.59 -20.44
N ASP A 560 -3.61 -44.18 -19.76
CA ASP A 560 -2.25 -43.65 -19.59
C ASP A 560 -2.01 -42.71 -18.38
N ALA A 561 -2.93 -42.66 -17.41
CA ALA A 561 -2.69 -41.98 -16.13
C ALA A 561 -1.51 -42.63 -15.38
N SER A 562 -0.61 -41.82 -14.83
CA SER A 562 0.56 -42.32 -14.10
C SER A 562 0.83 -41.55 -12.81
N LEU A 563 1.30 -42.30 -11.80
CA LEU A 563 1.70 -41.79 -10.50
C LEU A 563 3.00 -42.44 -10.06
N GLN A 564 3.99 -41.64 -9.70
CA GLN A 564 5.29 -42.09 -9.20
C GLN A 564 5.50 -41.59 -7.78
N PHE A 565 5.93 -42.48 -6.89
CA PHE A 565 6.39 -42.12 -5.55
C PHE A 565 7.90 -42.32 -5.47
N ILE A 566 8.59 -41.32 -4.94
CA ILE A 566 10.03 -41.32 -4.71
C ILE A 566 10.26 -40.81 -3.28
N GLY A 567 10.89 -41.61 -2.41
CA GLY A 567 11.23 -41.17 -1.05
C GLY A 567 10.05 -40.84 -0.13
N CYS A 568 8.82 -41.23 -0.49
CA CYS A 568 7.62 -40.82 0.24
C CYS A 568 7.35 -41.72 1.47
N THR A 569 6.61 -41.19 2.45
CA THR A 569 6.12 -41.94 3.62
C THR A 569 4.60 -41.84 3.74
N ILE A 570 3.91 -42.98 3.74
CA ILE A 570 2.46 -43.10 3.84
C ILE A 570 2.13 -43.93 5.07
N ARG A 571 1.73 -43.29 6.17
CA ARG A 571 1.55 -43.97 7.47
C ARG A 571 0.36 -43.51 8.29
N ASN A 572 -0.12 -44.37 9.19
CA ASN A 572 -1.16 -44.02 10.16
C ASN A 572 -2.49 -43.52 9.57
N ASN A 573 -2.75 -43.79 8.28
CA ASN A 573 -3.97 -43.34 7.63
C ASN A 573 -5.11 -44.36 7.81
N ASN A 574 -6.34 -43.86 7.94
CA ASN A 574 -7.51 -44.65 8.29
C ASN A 574 -8.62 -44.58 7.24
N GLY A 575 -9.31 -45.71 7.00
CA GLY A 575 -10.40 -45.78 6.05
C GLY A 575 -10.73 -47.23 5.67
N GLY A 576 -11.58 -47.41 4.65
CA GLY A 576 -11.75 -48.70 3.98
C GLY A 576 -10.52 -49.18 3.24
N THR A 577 -9.64 -48.26 2.85
CA THR A 577 -8.23 -48.54 2.54
C THR A 577 -7.42 -47.38 3.11
N GLY A 578 -6.60 -47.68 4.12
CA GLY A 578 -5.79 -46.67 4.79
C GLY A 578 -4.61 -46.23 3.94
N GLY A 579 -3.85 -47.16 3.33
CA GLY A 579 -2.65 -46.81 2.57
C GLY A 579 -2.98 -46.30 1.16
N ILE A 580 -2.55 -47.02 0.13
CA ILE A 580 -2.76 -46.63 -1.27
C ILE A 580 -3.88 -47.46 -1.90
N LYS A 581 -4.88 -46.81 -2.48
CA LYS A 581 -5.93 -47.43 -3.28
C LYS A 581 -5.77 -47.04 -4.75
N ILE A 582 -5.63 -48.03 -5.62
CA ILE A 582 -5.43 -47.85 -7.05
C ILE A 582 -6.57 -48.56 -7.79
N LEU A 583 -7.37 -47.80 -8.52
CA LEU A 583 -8.38 -48.33 -9.44
C LEU A 583 -7.81 -48.45 -10.86
N PRO A 584 -8.50 -49.16 -11.78
CA PRO A 584 -8.00 -49.40 -13.15
C PRO A 584 -7.59 -48.13 -13.92
N ASN A 585 -6.67 -48.31 -14.88
CA ASN A 585 -6.10 -47.30 -15.80
C ASN A 585 -4.93 -46.47 -15.27
N TRP A 586 -4.59 -46.61 -13.99
CA TRP A 586 -3.40 -46.00 -13.40
C TRP A 586 -2.17 -46.91 -13.51
N THR A 587 -1.03 -46.33 -13.91
CA THR A 587 0.29 -46.92 -13.74
C THR A 587 0.96 -46.30 -12.53
N VAL A 588 1.12 -47.07 -11.46
CA VAL A 588 1.70 -46.58 -10.19
C VAL A 588 3.06 -47.25 -9.95
N THR A 589 4.08 -46.45 -9.66
CA THR A 589 5.44 -46.92 -9.36
C THR A 589 5.91 -46.36 -8.02
N LEU A 590 6.66 -47.16 -7.26
CA LEU A 590 7.25 -46.75 -5.99
C LEU A 590 8.77 -46.95 -6.04
N THR A 591 9.52 -45.99 -5.54
CA THR A 591 10.97 -46.06 -5.28
C THR A 591 11.26 -45.48 -3.90
N ASP A 592 12.07 -46.18 -3.09
CA ASP A 592 12.50 -45.73 -1.75
C ASP A 592 11.33 -45.22 -0.86
N THR A 593 10.14 -45.80 -1.02
CA THR A 593 8.89 -45.33 -0.40
C THR A 593 8.42 -46.27 0.70
N ALA A 594 7.99 -45.72 1.84
CA ALA A 594 7.41 -46.46 2.96
C ALA A 594 5.87 -46.37 2.95
N VAL A 595 5.19 -47.52 3.00
CA VAL A 595 3.73 -47.63 3.15
C VAL A 595 3.42 -48.59 4.30
N CYS A 596 3.06 -48.02 5.46
CA CYS A 596 3.01 -48.80 6.69
C CYS A 596 2.01 -48.28 7.72
N GLN A 597 1.60 -49.14 8.67
CA GLN A 597 0.72 -48.74 9.78
C GLN A 597 -0.61 -48.09 9.37
N ASN A 598 -1.08 -48.35 8.14
CA ASN A 598 -2.37 -47.87 7.67
C ASN A 598 -3.48 -48.92 7.88
N SER A 599 -4.73 -48.46 7.97
CA SER A 599 -5.89 -49.33 8.16
C SER A 599 -6.07 -50.33 7.01
N THR A 600 -6.37 -51.58 7.40
CA THR A 600 -6.56 -52.76 6.53
C THR A 600 -7.75 -52.57 5.55
N PRO A 601 -7.80 -53.28 4.40
CA PRO A 601 -7.41 -54.70 4.22
C PRO A 601 -5.93 -54.96 3.87
N GLU A 602 -5.26 -54.08 3.11
CA GLU A 602 -3.84 -54.18 2.73
C GLU A 602 -3.25 -52.76 2.69
N GLN A 603 -1.92 -52.64 2.75
CA GLN A 603 -1.24 -51.33 2.70
C GLN A 603 -1.31 -50.70 1.30
N ILE A 604 -1.30 -51.52 0.24
CA ILE A 604 -1.49 -51.08 -1.15
C ILE A 604 -2.52 -52.02 -1.79
N VAL A 605 -3.59 -51.45 -2.35
CA VAL A 605 -4.69 -52.19 -2.97
C VAL A 605 -4.84 -51.75 -4.43
N GLY A 606 -4.38 -52.59 -5.35
CA GLY A 606 -4.45 -52.36 -6.80
C GLY A 606 -3.11 -52.63 -7.49
N PRO A 607 -2.99 -52.40 -8.81
CA PRO A 607 -1.76 -52.65 -9.55
C PRO A 607 -0.70 -51.57 -9.27
N TRP A 608 0.51 -52.00 -8.95
CA TRP A 608 1.68 -51.12 -8.81
C TRP A 608 2.97 -51.88 -9.19
N GLU A 609 4.03 -51.13 -9.49
CA GLU A 609 5.35 -51.65 -9.81
C GLU A 609 6.39 -51.18 -8.78
N ASP A 610 7.18 -52.14 -8.30
CA ASP A 610 8.27 -51.92 -7.36
C ASP A 610 9.56 -51.63 -8.13
N LEU A 611 10.08 -50.40 -8.01
CA LEU A 611 11.33 -49.99 -8.63
C LEU A 611 12.55 -50.08 -7.68
N GLY A 612 12.35 -50.56 -6.44
CA GLY A 612 13.40 -50.78 -5.44
C GLY A 612 13.32 -49.86 -4.23
N GLY A 613 13.89 -50.33 -3.10
CA GLY A 613 14.03 -49.54 -1.86
C GLY A 613 12.76 -49.37 -1.02
N ASN A 614 11.63 -49.92 -1.46
CA ASN A 614 10.34 -49.72 -0.80
C ASN A 614 10.14 -50.56 0.45
N THR A 615 9.41 -50.01 1.43
CA THR A 615 8.96 -50.73 2.63
C THR A 615 7.44 -50.78 2.69
N VAL A 616 6.86 -51.96 2.49
CA VAL A 616 5.39 -52.18 2.58
C VAL A 616 5.11 -53.14 3.73
N ALA A 617 4.63 -52.63 4.87
CA ALA A 617 4.54 -53.39 6.11
C ALA A 617 3.30 -53.03 6.95
N GLN A 618 2.83 -53.95 7.80
CA GLN A 618 1.67 -53.64 8.67
C GLN A 618 2.02 -52.66 9.80
N GLU A 619 3.27 -52.66 10.24
CA GLU A 619 3.83 -51.70 11.19
C GLU A 619 4.93 -50.93 10.46
N CYS A 620 5.11 -49.66 10.77
CA CYS A 620 6.25 -48.92 10.24
C CYS A 620 7.54 -49.43 10.89
N PRO A 621 8.69 -49.38 10.18
CA PRO A 621 9.98 -49.41 10.85
C PRO A 621 9.95 -48.36 11.96
N THR A 622 10.43 -48.72 13.15
CA THR A 622 10.63 -47.74 14.22
C THR A 622 11.58 -46.68 13.69
N GLU A 623 11.10 -45.45 13.53
CA GLU A 623 11.99 -44.30 13.45
C GLU A 623 12.58 -44.15 14.85
N CYS A 624 13.91 -44.17 14.95
CA CYS A 624 14.63 -43.88 16.19
C CYS A 624 15.31 -42.50 16.06
N PRO A 625 14.58 -41.37 16.08
CA PRO A 625 15.20 -40.06 16.17
C PRO A 625 16.15 -40.01 17.36
N GLY A 626 17.41 -39.65 17.11
CA GLY A 626 18.47 -39.67 18.11
C GLY A 626 19.23 -40.99 18.26
N ASP A 627 18.98 -42.04 17.47
CA ASP A 627 19.85 -43.22 17.34
C ASP A 627 20.82 -42.99 16.17
N PHE A 628 21.89 -42.24 16.44
CA PHE A 628 22.86 -41.85 15.43
C PHE A 628 23.87 -42.95 15.12
N ASP A 629 24.02 -43.95 16.01
CA ASP A 629 24.90 -45.09 15.78
C ASP A 629 24.17 -46.33 15.20
N GLY A 630 22.84 -46.27 15.09
CA GLY A 630 21.97 -47.25 14.46
C GLY A 630 21.86 -48.55 15.28
N ASN A 631 22.04 -48.48 16.59
CA ASN A 631 22.04 -49.66 17.47
C ASN A 631 20.64 -50.02 18.01
N GLY A 632 19.63 -49.17 17.78
CA GLY A 632 18.26 -49.32 18.24
C GLY A 632 17.96 -48.66 19.60
N ASP A 633 18.93 -48.07 20.29
CA ASP A 633 18.74 -47.46 21.61
C ASP A 633 19.25 -46.01 21.60
N VAL A 634 18.41 -45.04 21.97
CA VAL A 634 18.86 -43.64 22.12
C VAL A 634 19.56 -43.48 23.46
N GLY A 635 20.89 -43.54 23.43
CA GLY A 635 21.72 -43.71 24.61
C GLY A 635 22.80 -42.65 24.80
N VAL A 636 23.75 -43.00 25.68
CA VAL A 636 24.91 -42.13 25.94
C VAL A 636 25.81 -42.01 24.71
N ASP A 637 25.83 -43.04 23.85
CA ASP A 637 26.67 -43.08 22.66
C ASP A 637 26.16 -42.08 21.60
N ASP A 638 24.83 -41.94 21.45
CA ASP A 638 24.22 -40.92 20.58
C ASP A 638 24.35 -39.50 21.13
N LEU A 639 24.17 -39.33 22.44
CA LEU A 639 24.45 -38.06 23.10
C LEU A 639 25.91 -37.62 22.87
N LEU A 640 26.85 -38.56 22.85
CA LEU A 640 28.26 -38.26 22.58
C LEU A 640 28.51 -37.93 21.11
N LEU A 641 27.75 -38.51 20.18
CA LEU A 641 27.78 -38.15 18.75
C LEU A 641 27.30 -36.71 18.55
N LEU A 642 26.14 -36.34 19.11
CA LEU A 642 25.63 -34.96 19.06
C LEU A 642 26.59 -33.97 19.69
N LEU A 643 27.09 -34.24 20.90
CA LEU A 643 28.05 -33.36 21.57
C LEU A 643 29.38 -33.25 20.81
N GLY A 644 29.72 -34.24 19.99
CA GLY A 644 30.87 -34.20 19.08
C GLY A 644 30.69 -33.23 17.92
N GLU A 645 29.43 -32.97 17.54
CA GLU A 645 29.03 -32.08 16.46
C GLU A 645 28.51 -30.72 16.94
N TYR A 646 28.38 -30.54 18.26
CA TYR A 646 27.86 -29.32 18.88
C TYR A 646 28.60 -28.05 18.43
N GLY A 647 27.84 -27.12 17.86
CA GLY A 647 28.31 -25.85 17.31
C GLY A 647 28.87 -25.94 15.89
N ASN A 648 28.73 -27.07 15.20
CA ASN A 648 29.05 -27.19 13.78
C ASN A 648 27.94 -26.57 12.92
N ASP A 649 28.36 -25.99 11.79
CA ASP A 649 27.48 -25.60 10.69
C ASP A 649 27.18 -26.86 9.87
N CYS A 650 25.91 -27.25 9.89
CA CYS A 650 25.37 -28.47 9.31
C CYS A 650 24.60 -28.24 8.01
N SER A 651 24.87 -27.11 7.33
CA SER A 651 24.31 -26.76 6.01
C SER A 651 24.56 -27.79 4.89
N THR A 652 25.38 -28.83 5.12
CA THR A 652 25.57 -29.97 4.20
C THR A 652 25.00 -31.31 4.73
N GLY A 653 24.24 -31.29 5.82
CA GLY A 653 23.60 -32.44 6.48
C GLY A 653 24.44 -33.04 7.60
N CYS A 654 23.86 -33.10 8.80
CA CYS A 654 24.37 -33.81 9.98
C CYS A 654 23.22 -34.64 10.55
N ASP A 655 23.47 -35.87 10.98
CA ASP A 655 22.42 -36.69 11.62
C ASP A 655 22.00 -36.09 12.97
N SER A 656 22.87 -35.29 13.61
CA SER A 656 22.66 -34.68 14.92
C SER A 656 21.85 -33.37 14.93
N ASP A 657 21.50 -32.83 13.76
CA ASP A 657 20.63 -31.66 13.59
C ASP A 657 19.17 -32.16 13.53
N LEU A 658 18.57 -32.32 14.70
CA LEU A 658 17.27 -32.98 14.88
C LEU A 658 16.10 -32.06 14.55
N ASP A 659 16.26 -30.75 14.72
CA ASP A 659 15.23 -29.77 14.40
C ASP A 659 15.35 -29.23 12.96
N GLY A 660 16.47 -29.52 12.28
CA GLY A 660 16.70 -29.21 10.87
C GLY A 660 17.08 -27.76 10.60
N ASN A 661 17.49 -27.01 11.63
CA ASN A 661 17.79 -25.58 11.52
C ASN A 661 19.18 -25.27 10.92
N GLY A 662 19.98 -26.31 10.63
CA GLY A 662 21.32 -26.20 10.05
C GLY A 662 22.44 -26.00 11.06
N LEU A 663 22.15 -26.04 12.37
CA LEU A 663 23.12 -25.92 13.46
C LEU A 663 22.85 -27.01 14.49
N VAL A 664 23.90 -27.69 14.96
CA VAL A 664 23.77 -28.58 16.12
C VAL A 664 23.96 -27.75 17.39
N ASP A 665 22.88 -27.44 18.10
CA ASP A 665 22.92 -26.59 19.28
C ASP A 665 22.14 -27.17 20.49
N VAL A 666 21.71 -26.28 21.39
CA VAL A 666 21.04 -26.69 22.62
C VAL A 666 19.65 -27.27 22.34
N ASP A 667 19.00 -26.86 21.26
CA ASP A 667 17.65 -27.30 20.92
C ASP A 667 17.67 -28.75 20.41
N ASP A 668 18.66 -29.13 19.58
CA ASP A 668 18.90 -30.54 19.22
C ASP A 668 19.24 -31.40 20.43
N LEU A 669 20.04 -30.87 21.36
CA LEU A 669 20.36 -31.57 22.59
C LEU A 669 19.09 -31.81 23.44
N LEU A 670 18.20 -30.81 23.53
CA LEU A 670 16.94 -30.94 24.25
C LEU A 670 16.00 -31.92 23.56
N GLU A 671 16.01 -31.96 22.24
CA GLU A 671 15.25 -32.90 21.42
C GLU A 671 15.76 -34.34 21.57
N LEU A 672 17.07 -34.57 21.47
CA LEU A 672 17.69 -35.86 21.76
C LEU A 672 17.38 -36.35 23.19
N LEU A 673 17.44 -35.44 24.17
CA LEU A 673 17.10 -35.77 25.56
C LEU A 673 15.62 -36.15 25.75
N SER A 674 14.74 -35.76 24.84
CA SER A 674 13.34 -36.19 24.83
C SER A 674 13.18 -37.66 24.42
N TYR A 675 14.15 -38.18 23.65
CA TYR A 675 14.20 -39.57 23.22
C TYR A 675 15.13 -40.45 24.08
N TYR A 676 15.92 -39.84 24.96
CA TYR A 676 16.96 -40.53 25.73
C TYR A 676 16.41 -41.66 26.64
N GLY A 677 16.93 -42.86 26.42
CA GLY A 677 16.53 -44.09 27.10
C GLY A 677 15.35 -44.82 26.45
N ASN A 678 14.95 -44.43 25.24
CA ASN A 678 14.02 -45.21 24.43
C ASN A 678 14.76 -46.38 23.76
N ASP A 679 14.18 -47.58 23.86
CA ASP A 679 14.53 -48.74 23.03
C ASP A 679 13.60 -48.74 21.82
N CYS A 680 14.16 -48.90 20.61
CA CYS A 680 13.46 -49.08 19.37
C CYS A 680 14.18 -50.07 18.41
#